data_AF-A0A401HPL5-F1
#
_entry.id   AF-A0A401HPL5-F1
#
_cell.length_a   1.000
_cell.length_b   1.000
_cell.length_c   1.000
_cell.angle_alpha   90.00
_cell.angle_beta   90.00
_cell.angle_gamma   90.00
#
_symmetry.space_group_name_H-M   'P 1'
#
loop_
_entity.id
_entity.type
_entity.pdbx_description
1 polymer ?
#
loop_
_entity_poly.entity_id
_entity_poly.type
_entity_poly.pdbx_seq_one_letter_code
_entity_poly.pdbx_strand_id
1 'polypeptide(L)'
;MFSNILRIFKKNKQAEAERSIEDAKSIISQIKSKYNIKEAESLLSLLSQAEEAFNKGDYLKAKELALEAKEKAISVIDYFTLWKYETGGPVTSVSITSDGNYIVAGSGHYVYLLNKEGRLLWKYETGGPVTSVSITPDGNYIVAGSGHYVYLLNKEGRLLWMYTTGRDVKSVSITPDGNYIVAGSGYYVYLLNKEGRLLWMYATRGAVHSVSITPDGNYIVAGSEDDNVYLLNREGWLLWMYTTGRDVKSVSITPDGEYIVAGSWDENVYLFNKEGRLLWKYETGSIVWSVSITPDGNYIVAGNGFILGGGNVYLLNKEGRLLWKYETGGPVTSVSITPDGNYIVAGSKDDNVYLFASLEVIPKIIEKIIENTKKIISQIKSKYNIKEAESLLSLLSQAEEAFNKGDYLKAKELALNAKERAIEINNHAEAERSIEDAKSIISQIKSKYNIKEAEDILSQAEEAFNKGDYLKAKELALNAKERAIEINKQAEELEKIIKKLNSKVELISDLDKLLESAKKEFKEGNYENVSQYLNKCDELINNAKPKLKIKLLNTSFTYNKWDKVKMEIINEGNAIAKNIIFEFSEDVTVRNLPEIEVKLKNKKIVEFHLKPNVLGEVPLEIKVKCKDHLNREYEFKETITLEVKEITGEITPTPETPEKGISPAEFTPKPTTPKTFPPELSDRYIEVEFIGKGGFARVFKAKRKDGKEVAVKIPISLDESTGKSFLKEIENWTKLNHNNIVKIYDYNILPIPYFEMELCDKSLADLKKPLDPERAAWIIFNTAEGLKYAHSQKIIHRDLKPQNILLKEGVPKISDWGLSKVVADSSSATTTKAFTPYYASPEQINGKSTDNRTDIWQLGVIFYELVTGELPFKGDTLVEIGMAIVTKDPTPPSKINPEAKEVEKIIMKCLEKDKKERYQSVIDLQRDLAEYLGIKYKESLKLSVSRKDFKRSVYYCCELLLLNMKINNMIEAYKYASDLLNYTSGEVKQEVQELCGGLKFRIENGINTVPEELIKKAEVMVHKIRMGF
;
A
#
# COMPACT_ATOMS: atom_id res chain seq x y z
N MET A 1 -73.56 4.53 -47.83
CA MET A 1 -72.11 4.72 -47.64
C MET A 1 -71.81 5.45 -46.32
N PHE A 2 -72.32 6.67 -46.10
CA PHE A 2 -72.17 7.43 -44.84
C PHE A 2 -72.59 6.68 -43.56
N SER A 3 -73.74 5.98 -43.58
CA SER A 3 -74.21 5.17 -42.44
C SER A 3 -73.26 4.01 -42.08
N ASN A 4 -72.62 3.38 -43.08
CA ASN A 4 -71.64 2.32 -42.85
C ASN A 4 -70.33 2.88 -42.27
N ILE A 5 -69.88 4.05 -42.72
CA ILE A 5 -68.71 4.75 -42.16
C ILE A 5 -68.96 5.14 -40.71
N LEU A 6 -70.13 5.71 -40.39
CA LEU A 6 -70.53 6.04 -39.02
C LEU A 6 -70.60 4.79 -38.11
N ARG A 7 -71.06 3.65 -38.64
CA ARG A 7 -71.13 2.38 -37.90
C ARG A 7 -69.74 1.79 -37.63
N ILE A 8 -68.81 1.88 -38.59
CA ILE A 8 -67.41 1.49 -38.42
C ILE A 8 -66.73 2.40 -37.41
N PHE A 9 -66.93 3.71 -37.51
CA PHE A 9 -66.35 4.69 -36.61
C PHE A 9 -66.85 4.52 -35.16
N LYS A 10 -68.14 4.23 -34.98
CA LYS A 10 -68.73 3.91 -33.67
C LYS A 10 -68.18 2.60 -33.10
N LYS A 11 -68.03 1.56 -33.93
CA LYS A 11 -67.40 0.28 -33.52
C LYS A 11 -65.94 0.45 -33.11
N ASN A 12 -65.16 1.25 -33.83
CA ASN A 12 -63.77 1.52 -33.48
C ASN A 12 -63.66 2.29 -32.16
N LYS A 13 -64.48 3.34 -31.97
CA LYS A 13 -64.53 4.08 -30.70
C LYS A 13 -64.94 3.20 -29.51
N GLN A 14 -65.91 2.31 -29.73
CA GLN A 14 -66.34 1.34 -28.72
C GLN A 14 -65.20 0.38 -28.34
N ALA A 15 -64.52 -0.22 -29.32
CA ALA A 15 -63.39 -1.12 -29.08
C ALA A 15 -62.20 -0.43 -28.39
N GLU A 16 -61.91 0.82 -28.76
CA GLU A 16 -60.88 1.62 -28.10
C GLU A 16 -61.23 1.93 -26.63
N ALA A 17 -62.48 2.30 -26.36
CA ALA A 17 -62.93 2.60 -25.00
C ALA A 17 -62.93 1.34 -24.11
N GLU A 18 -63.38 0.20 -24.66
CA GLU A 18 -63.38 -1.09 -23.98
C GLU A 18 -61.95 -1.51 -23.60
N ARG A 19 -61.01 -1.39 -24.54
CA ARG A 19 -59.59 -1.67 -24.30
C ARG A 19 -58.99 -0.75 -23.22
N SER A 20 -59.30 0.55 -23.26
CA SER A 20 -58.84 1.50 -22.24
C SER A 20 -59.39 1.18 -20.85
N ILE A 21 -60.65 0.77 -20.74
CA ILE A 21 -61.28 0.37 -19.46
C ILE A 21 -60.63 -0.91 -18.92
N GLU A 22 -60.42 -1.90 -19.78
CA GLU A 22 -59.79 -3.17 -19.38
C GLU A 22 -58.32 -2.98 -18.97
N ASP A 23 -57.59 -2.12 -19.67
CA ASP A 23 -56.25 -1.65 -19.29
C ASP A 23 -56.27 -1.02 -17.89
N ALA A 24 -57.16 -0.05 -17.66
CA ALA A 24 -57.27 0.64 -16.38
C ALA A 24 -57.68 -0.31 -15.24
N LYS A 25 -58.62 -1.23 -15.47
CA LYS A 25 -59.00 -2.31 -14.55
C LYS A 25 -57.81 -3.16 -14.14
N SER A 26 -57.03 -3.61 -15.12
CA SER A 26 -55.87 -4.46 -14.88
C SER A 26 -54.86 -3.77 -13.98
N ILE A 27 -54.52 -2.50 -14.28
CA ILE A 27 -53.55 -1.72 -13.51
C ILE A 27 -54.08 -1.43 -12.10
N ILE A 28 -55.34 -1.00 -11.98
CA ILE A 28 -55.95 -0.68 -10.69
C ILE A 28 -56.12 -1.93 -9.81
N SER A 29 -56.44 -3.09 -10.39
CA SER A 29 -56.52 -4.36 -9.66
C SER A 29 -55.15 -4.80 -9.14
N GLN A 30 -54.10 -4.66 -9.96
CA GLN A 30 -52.73 -4.92 -9.51
C GLN A 30 -52.35 -3.99 -8.36
N ILE A 31 -52.66 -2.69 -8.48
CA ILE A 31 -52.41 -1.71 -7.42
C ILE A 31 -53.16 -2.06 -6.14
N LYS A 32 -54.45 -2.36 -6.22
CA LYS A 32 -55.29 -2.70 -5.06
C LYS A 32 -54.80 -3.97 -4.34
N SER A 33 -54.32 -4.96 -5.11
CA SER A 33 -53.80 -6.21 -4.54
C SER A 33 -52.45 -6.03 -3.83
N LYS A 34 -51.67 -5.02 -4.23
CA LYS A 34 -50.28 -4.83 -3.82
C LYS A 34 -50.09 -3.65 -2.85
N TYR A 35 -50.96 -2.65 -2.91
CA TYR A 35 -50.85 -1.40 -2.15
C TYR A 35 -52.14 -1.08 -1.40
N ASN A 36 -52.06 -0.96 -0.07
CA ASN A 36 -53.20 -0.62 0.79
C ASN A 36 -53.32 0.92 0.96
N ILE A 37 -53.57 1.64 -0.15
CA ILE A 37 -53.52 3.11 -0.18
C ILE A 37 -54.91 3.72 -0.42
N LYS A 38 -55.21 4.84 0.26
CA LYS A 38 -56.45 5.61 0.09
C LYS A 38 -56.68 6.09 -1.36
N GLU A 39 -55.63 6.28 -2.15
CA GLU A 39 -55.76 6.62 -3.58
C GLU A 39 -56.45 5.51 -4.39
N ALA A 40 -56.39 4.24 -3.97
CA ALA A 40 -57.03 3.14 -4.67
C ALA A 40 -58.58 3.27 -4.70
N GLU A 41 -59.19 3.85 -3.66
CA GLU A 41 -60.63 4.10 -3.63
C GLU A 41 -61.05 5.20 -4.62
N SER A 42 -60.22 6.25 -4.75
CA SER A 42 -60.41 7.31 -5.74
C SER A 42 -60.30 6.78 -7.18
N LEU A 43 -59.32 5.91 -7.43
CA LEU A 43 -59.12 5.25 -8.74
C LEU A 43 -60.28 4.32 -9.11
N LEU A 44 -60.80 3.55 -8.14
CA LEU A 44 -61.98 2.70 -8.34
C LEU A 44 -63.23 3.51 -8.67
N SER A 45 -63.38 4.70 -8.07
CA SER A 45 -64.48 5.62 -8.37
C SER A 45 -64.42 6.15 -9.81
N LEU A 46 -63.24 6.60 -10.26
CA LEU A 46 -63.01 7.03 -11.65
C LEU A 46 -63.27 5.91 -12.66
N LEU A 47 -62.84 4.68 -12.34
CA LEU A 47 -63.06 3.51 -13.18
C LEU A 47 -64.55 3.15 -13.31
N SER A 48 -65.30 3.23 -12.21
CA SER A 48 -66.75 3.03 -12.20
C SER A 48 -67.47 4.06 -13.08
N GLN A 49 -67.04 5.33 -13.03
CA GLN A 49 -67.57 6.39 -13.90
C GLN A 49 -67.28 6.11 -15.39
N ALA A 50 -66.11 5.54 -15.72
CA ALA A 50 -65.77 5.15 -17.09
C ALA A 50 -66.66 4.00 -17.60
N GLU A 51 -66.93 2.99 -16.76
CA GLU A 51 -67.85 1.89 -17.08
C GLU A 51 -69.29 2.38 -17.28
N GLU A 52 -69.74 3.32 -16.44
CA GLU A 52 -71.07 3.92 -16.57
C GLU A 52 -71.22 4.70 -17.88
N ALA A 53 -70.22 5.50 -18.26
CA ALA A 53 -70.18 6.21 -19.53
C ALA A 53 -70.19 5.23 -20.73
N PHE A 54 -69.46 4.11 -20.63
CA PHE A 54 -69.43 3.07 -21.65
C PHE A 54 -70.80 2.43 -21.84
N ASN A 55 -71.48 2.06 -20.74
CA ASN A 55 -72.82 1.48 -20.76
C ASN A 55 -73.88 2.46 -21.31
N LYS A 56 -73.68 3.76 -21.13
CA LYS A 56 -74.52 4.84 -21.73
C LYS A 56 -74.23 5.10 -23.21
N GLY A 57 -73.20 4.46 -23.78
CA GLY A 57 -72.83 4.59 -25.19
C GLY A 57 -71.95 5.82 -25.50
N ASP A 58 -71.45 6.53 -24.49
CA ASP A 58 -70.50 7.64 -24.63
C ASP A 58 -69.06 7.11 -24.58
N TYR A 59 -68.63 6.51 -25.69
CA TYR A 59 -67.33 5.86 -25.77
C TYR A 59 -66.15 6.84 -25.70
N LEU A 60 -66.35 8.12 -26.06
CA LEU A 60 -65.29 9.13 -25.96
C LEU A 60 -65.05 9.47 -24.50
N LYS A 61 -66.11 9.76 -23.74
CA LYS A 61 -66.02 10.06 -22.31
C LYS A 61 -65.54 8.86 -21.50
N ALA A 62 -66.01 7.66 -21.84
CA ALA A 62 -65.54 6.42 -21.24
C ALA A 62 -64.02 6.23 -21.43
N LYS A 63 -63.51 6.49 -22.65
CA LYS A 63 -62.08 6.43 -22.96
C LYS A 63 -61.28 7.49 -22.20
N GLU A 64 -61.74 8.74 -22.13
CA GLU A 64 -61.09 9.81 -21.37
C GLU A 64 -60.98 9.46 -19.88
N LEU A 65 -62.08 9.06 -19.25
CA LEU A 65 -62.10 8.70 -17.83
C LEU A 65 -61.24 7.47 -17.54
N ALA A 66 -61.25 6.47 -18.43
CA ALA A 66 -60.39 5.31 -18.29
C ALA A 66 -58.91 5.65 -18.46
N LEU A 67 -58.56 6.57 -19.37
CA LEU A 67 -57.19 7.08 -19.53
C LEU A 67 -56.77 7.90 -18.32
N GLU A 68 -57.63 8.77 -17.79
CA GLU A 68 -57.36 9.54 -16.57
C GLU A 68 -57.16 8.62 -15.36
N ALA A 69 -58.03 7.61 -15.19
CA ALA A 69 -57.89 6.59 -14.16
C ALA A 69 -56.57 5.82 -14.33
N LYS A 70 -56.20 5.48 -15.56
CA LYS A 70 -54.94 4.81 -15.91
C LYS A 70 -53.72 5.69 -15.61
N GLU A 71 -53.71 6.96 -15.99
CA GLU A 71 -52.61 7.89 -15.71
C GLU A 71 -52.44 8.11 -14.20
N LYS A 72 -53.54 8.32 -13.47
CA LYS A 72 -53.50 8.41 -12.02
C LYS A 72 -53.06 7.09 -11.37
N ALA A 73 -53.50 5.95 -11.88
CA ALA A 73 -53.06 4.64 -11.39
C ALA A 73 -51.56 4.41 -11.65
N ILE A 74 -51.06 4.78 -12.83
CA ILE A 74 -49.64 4.78 -13.18
C ILE A 74 -48.82 5.69 -12.25
N SER A 75 -49.36 6.84 -11.85
CA SER A 75 -48.72 7.71 -10.86
C SER A 75 -48.65 7.11 -9.43
N VAL A 76 -49.40 6.04 -9.15
CA VAL A 76 -49.28 5.23 -7.93
C VAL A 76 -48.27 4.08 -8.10
N ILE A 77 -47.85 3.77 -9.32
CA ILE A 77 -46.71 2.90 -9.66
C ILE A 77 -45.53 3.80 -10.07
N ASP A 78 -45.30 4.86 -9.31
CA ASP A 78 -44.21 5.78 -9.54
C ASP A 78 -42.90 5.25 -8.93
N TYR A 79 -41.82 5.51 -9.63
CA TYR A 79 -40.46 5.22 -9.21
C TYR A 79 -39.75 6.54 -8.95
N PHE A 80 -39.22 6.71 -7.74
CA PHE A 80 -38.60 7.97 -7.34
C PHE A 80 -37.10 7.85 -7.39
N THR A 81 -36.44 8.87 -7.95
CA THR A 81 -34.98 8.99 -7.92
C THR A 81 -34.50 9.04 -6.47
N LEU A 82 -33.80 7.98 -6.04
CA LEU A 82 -33.20 7.91 -4.72
C LEU A 82 -32.00 8.84 -4.63
N TRP A 83 -31.09 8.73 -5.59
CA TRP A 83 -29.90 9.55 -5.73
C TRP A 83 -29.39 9.49 -7.17
N LYS A 84 -28.43 10.39 -7.47
CA LYS A 84 -27.59 10.35 -8.67
C LYS A 84 -26.12 10.35 -8.29
N TYR A 85 -25.28 9.65 -9.05
CA TYR A 85 -23.83 9.65 -8.88
C TYR A 85 -23.16 10.06 -10.19
N GLU A 86 -22.34 11.11 -10.13
CA GLU A 86 -21.61 11.66 -11.28
C GLU A 86 -20.26 10.94 -11.41
N THR A 87 -20.04 10.26 -12.53
CA THR A 87 -18.81 9.46 -12.75
C THR A 87 -17.66 10.26 -13.36
N GLY A 88 -17.95 11.48 -13.84
CA GLY A 88 -17.01 12.34 -14.57
C GLY A 88 -16.89 12.01 -16.08
N GLY A 89 -17.81 11.21 -16.61
CA GLY A 89 -17.94 10.89 -18.03
C GLY A 89 -19.14 9.99 -18.32
N PRO A 90 -19.43 9.68 -19.60
CA PRO A 90 -20.65 8.97 -19.96
C PRO A 90 -20.72 7.57 -19.37
N VAL A 91 -21.81 7.26 -18.67
CA VAL A 91 -22.05 5.91 -18.17
C VAL A 91 -22.43 5.01 -19.33
N THR A 92 -21.72 3.92 -19.53
CA THR A 92 -21.94 2.99 -20.65
C THR A 92 -22.73 1.75 -20.23
N SER A 93 -22.60 1.33 -18.96
CA SER A 93 -23.27 0.14 -18.46
C SER A 93 -23.49 0.18 -16.96
N VAL A 94 -24.58 -0.40 -16.49
CA VAL A 94 -24.92 -0.53 -15.07
C VAL A 94 -25.48 -1.92 -14.77
N SER A 95 -25.26 -2.42 -13.56
CA SER A 95 -25.87 -3.65 -13.04
C SER A 95 -26.05 -3.56 -11.52
N ILE A 96 -27.07 -4.23 -10.98
CA ILE A 96 -27.48 -4.14 -9.56
C ILE A 96 -27.66 -5.54 -8.97
N THR A 97 -27.27 -5.73 -7.70
CA THR A 97 -27.48 -6.99 -6.98
C THR A 97 -28.96 -7.21 -6.65
N SER A 98 -29.35 -8.48 -6.44
CA SER A 98 -30.76 -8.84 -6.20
C SER A 98 -31.39 -8.16 -4.98
N ASP A 99 -30.58 -7.82 -3.99
CA ASP A 99 -30.97 -7.11 -2.77
C ASP A 99 -30.86 -5.57 -2.89
N GLY A 100 -30.40 -5.07 -4.03
CA GLY A 100 -30.13 -3.65 -4.28
C GLY A 100 -28.98 -3.04 -3.50
N ASN A 101 -28.21 -3.83 -2.73
CA ASN A 101 -27.15 -3.30 -1.86
C ASN A 101 -25.92 -2.81 -2.64
N TYR A 102 -25.65 -3.38 -3.82
CA TYR A 102 -24.50 -3.02 -4.63
C TYR A 102 -24.90 -2.72 -6.07
N ILE A 103 -24.33 -1.66 -6.62
CA ILE A 103 -24.52 -1.22 -8.00
C ILE A 103 -23.15 -1.08 -8.63
N VAL A 104 -22.92 -1.78 -9.73
CA VAL A 104 -21.72 -1.61 -10.56
C VAL A 104 -22.05 -0.72 -11.75
N ALA A 105 -21.14 0.20 -12.08
CA ALA A 105 -21.24 1.05 -13.26
C ALA A 105 -19.93 1.05 -14.04
N GLY A 106 -20.01 1.09 -15.37
CA GLY A 106 -18.89 1.34 -16.28
C GLY A 106 -18.98 2.75 -16.84
N SER A 107 -17.89 3.53 -16.74
CA SER A 107 -17.79 4.86 -17.35
C SER A 107 -16.34 5.17 -17.71
N GLY A 108 -16.11 5.67 -18.93
CA GLY A 108 -14.76 5.89 -19.45
C GLY A 108 -13.88 4.64 -19.32
N HIS A 109 -12.72 4.76 -18.69
CA HIS A 109 -11.82 3.63 -18.43
C HIS A 109 -12.09 2.90 -17.10
N TYR A 110 -13.14 3.27 -16.37
CA TYR A 110 -13.34 2.86 -14.99
C TYR A 110 -14.58 1.99 -14.78
N VAL A 111 -14.42 1.00 -13.91
CA VAL A 111 -15.53 0.27 -13.26
C VAL A 111 -15.70 0.83 -11.86
N TYR A 112 -16.92 1.19 -11.48
CA TYR A 112 -17.28 1.76 -10.19
C TYR A 112 -18.16 0.77 -9.44
N LEU A 113 -17.91 0.55 -8.15
CA LEU A 113 -18.84 -0.13 -7.25
C LEU A 113 -19.40 0.86 -6.24
N LEU A 114 -20.73 1.02 -6.26
CA LEU A 114 -21.51 1.88 -5.38
C LEU A 114 -22.33 1.03 -4.42
N ASN A 115 -22.57 1.53 -3.22
CA ASN A 115 -23.57 0.95 -2.32
C ASN A 115 -24.97 1.53 -2.59
N LYS A 116 -26.01 0.96 -1.96
CA LYS A 116 -27.40 1.44 -2.10
C LYS A 116 -27.64 2.89 -1.69
N GLU A 117 -26.75 3.48 -0.88
CA GLU A 117 -26.81 4.89 -0.48
C GLU A 117 -26.10 5.82 -1.49
N GLY A 118 -25.57 5.30 -2.60
CA GLY A 118 -24.89 6.07 -3.63
C GLY A 118 -23.43 6.41 -3.29
N ARG A 119 -22.85 5.76 -2.28
CA ARG A 119 -21.45 5.96 -1.89
C ARG A 119 -20.54 5.06 -2.72
N LEU A 120 -19.48 5.64 -3.27
CA LEU A 120 -18.41 4.89 -3.92
C LEU A 120 -17.67 4.03 -2.90
N LEU A 121 -17.68 2.71 -3.11
CA LEU A 121 -16.90 1.76 -2.34
C LEU A 121 -15.48 1.65 -2.91
N TRP A 122 -15.38 1.54 -4.24
CA TRP A 122 -14.11 1.58 -4.97
C TRP A 122 -14.34 1.84 -6.47
N LYS A 123 -13.26 2.19 -7.17
CA LYS A 123 -13.20 2.20 -8.63
C LYS A 123 -11.97 1.45 -9.13
N TYR A 124 -12.07 0.81 -10.29
CA TYR A 124 -11.03 0.03 -10.93
C TYR A 124 -10.76 0.58 -12.34
N GLU A 125 -9.50 0.92 -12.64
CA GLU A 125 -9.09 1.39 -13.98
C GLU A 125 -8.77 0.21 -14.88
N THR A 126 -9.48 0.12 -15.99
CA THR A 126 -9.28 -0.86 -17.06
C THR A 126 -8.36 -0.29 -18.15
N GLY A 127 -7.80 -1.16 -19.00
CA GLY A 127 -6.85 -0.76 -20.04
C GLY A 127 -7.50 -0.11 -21.27
N GLY A 128 -8.82 0.08 -21.28
CA GLY A 128 -9.59 0.63 -22.39
C GLY A 128 -10.94 1.16 -21.91
N PRO A 129 -11.78 1.69 -22.81
CA PRO A 129 -13.12 2.12 -22.43
C PRO A 129 -13.98 0.93 -21.98
N VAL A 130 -14.60 1.04 -20.81
CA VAL A 130 -15.57 0.06 -20.30
C VAL A 130 -16.85 0.20 -21.10
N THR A 131 -17.31 -0.90 -21.69
CA THR A 131 -18.52 -0.95 -22.52
C THR A 131 -19.66 -1.67 -21.81
N SER A 132 -19.35 -2.62 -20.92
CA SER A 132 -20.36 -3.42 -20.23
C SER A 132 -19.87 -3.91 -18.87
N VAL A 133 -20.77 -3.98 -17.89
CA VAL A 133 -20.52 -4.56 -16.57
C VAL A 133 -21.67 -5.46 -16.14
N SER A 134 -21.38 -6.50 -15.35
CA SER A 134 -22.40 -7.33 -14.69
C SER A 134 -21.89 -7.80 -13.33
N ILE A 135 -22.78 -7.92 -12.34
CA ILE A 135 -22.45 -8.33 -10.96
C ILE A 135 -23.24 -9.58 -10.55
N THR A 136 -22.64 -10.48 -9.78
CA THR A 136 -23.36 -11.63 -9.22
C THR A 136 -24.33 -11.20 -8.11
N PRO A 137 -25.42 -11.94 -7.84
CA PRO A 137 -26.42 -11.56 -6.83
C PRO A 137 -25.87 -11.32 -5.42
N ASP A 138 -24.82 -12.03 -5.05
CA ASP A 138 -24.11 -11.91 -3.76
C ASP A 138 -23.05 -10.79 -3.73
N GLY A 139 -22.82 -10.13 -4.87
CA GLY A 139 -21.81 -9.10 -5.05
C GLY A 139 -20.36 -9.60 -5.09
N ASN A 140 -20.13 -10.93 -5.02
CA ASN A 140 -18.79 -11.49 -4.91
C ASN A 140 -17.96 -11.36 -6.19
N TYR A 141 -18.61 -11.36 -7.35
CA TYR A 141 -17.95 -11.27 -8.65
C TYR A 141 -18.57 -10.19 -9.53
N ILE A 142 -17.70 -9.47 -10.22
CA ILE A 142 -18.05 -8.42 -11.17
C ILE A 142 -17.30 -8.71 -12.47
N VAL A 143 -18.02 -8.87 -13.57
CA VAL A 143 -17.42 -8.98 -14.90
C VAL A 143 -17.53 -7.62 -15.61
N ALA A 144 -16.48 -7.24 -16.34
CA ALA A 144 -16.47 -6.04 -17.16
C ALA A 144 -15.90 -6.31 -18.55
N GLY A 145 -16.57 -5.83 -19.58
CA GLY A 145 -16.02 -5.72 -20.94
C GLY A 145 -15.36 -4.35 -21.12
N SER A 146 -14.10 -4.32 -21.49
CA SER A 146 -13.37 -3.07 -21.75
C SER A 146 -12.33 -3.26 -22.86
N GLY A 147 -12.38 -2.40 -23.87
CA GLY A 147 -11.58 -2.57 -25.10
C GLY A 147 -11.72 -3.98 -25.66
N HIS A 148 -10.61 -4.68 -25.87
CA HIS A 148 -10.61 -6.07 -26.37
C HIS A 148 -10.52 -7.15 -25.27
N TYR A 149 -10.94 -6.80 -24.05
CA TYR A 149 -10.75 -7.61 -22.86
C TYR A 149 -12.04 -7.81 -22.08
N VAL A 150 -12.20 -9.02 -21.53
CA VAL A 150 -13.17 -9.37 -20.49
C VAL A 150 -12.39 -9.47 -19.18
N TYR A 151 -12.78 -8.70 -18.18
CA TYR A 151 -12.21 -8.65 -16.84
C TYR A 151 -13.15 -9.36 -15.87
N LEU A 152 -12.61 -10.17 -14.95
CA LEU A 152 -13.33 -10.64 -13.77
C LEU A 152 -12.69 -10.05 -12.51
N LEU A 153 -13.46 -9.30 -11.76
CA LEU A 153 -13.11 -8.64 -10.50
C LEU A 153 -13.83 -9.34 -9.35
N ASN A 154 -13.23 -9.31 -8.16
CA ASN A 154 -13.93 -9.68 -6.92
C ASN A 154 -14.61 -8.46 -6.26
N LYS A 155 -15.38 -8.68 -5.20
CA LYS A 155 -16.08 -7.62 -4.46
C LYS A 155 -15.19 -6.50 -3.90
N GLU A 156 -13.90 -6.76 -3.65
CA GLU A 156 -12.93 -5.75 -3.20
C GLU A 156 -12.28 -4.97 -4.36
N GLY A 157 -12.73 -5.19 -5.61
CA GLY A 157 -12.19 -4.52 -6.79
C GLY A 157 -10.85 -5.09 -7.26
N ARG A 158 -10.49 -6.31 -6.83
CA ARG A 158 -9.25 -6.98 -7.26
C ARG A 158 -9.51 -7.78 -8.53
N LEU A 159 -8.63 -7.62 -9.52
CA LEU A 159 -8.63 -8.43 -10.74
C LEU A 159 -8.28 -9.87 -10.43
N LEU A 160 -9.22 -10.78 -10.71
CA LEU A 160 -9.02 -12.22 -10.65
C LEU A 160 -8.37 -12.71 -11.94
N TRP A 161 -8.95 -12.35 -13.09
CA TRP A 161 -8.36 -12.59 -14.39
C TRP A 161 -8.90 -11.65 -15.45
N MET A 162 -8.22 -11.65 -16.58
CA MET A 162 -8.66 -11.00 -17.81
C MET A 162 -8.43 -11.96 -18.99
N TYR A 163 -9.37 -11.98 -19.93
CA TYR A 163 -9.34 -12.75 -21.19
C TYR A 163 -9.40 -11.79 -22.38
N THR A 164 -8.62 -12.00 -23.43
CA THR A 164 -8.69 -11.18 -24.64
C THR A 164 -9.48 -11.87 -25.74
N THR A 165 -10.45 -11.15 -26.30
CA THR A 165 -11.25 -11.62 -27.46
C THR A 165 -10.62 -11.17 -28.79
N GLY A 166 -9.58 -10.33 -28.76
CA GLY A 166 -8.93 -9.79 -29.96
C GLY A 166 -9.73 -8.72 -30.72
N ARG A 167 -10.95 -8.43 -30.30
CA ARG A 167 -11.82 -7.36 -30.84
C ARG A 167 -12.56 -6.68 -29.71
N ASP A 168 -13.18 -5.53 -29.96
CA ASP A 168 -13.97 -4.83 -28.95
C ASP A 168 -15.00 -5.74 -28.31
N VAL A 169 -14.96 -5.87 -26.99
CA VAL A 169 -16.02 -6.48 -26.19
C VAL A 169 -17.10 -5.42 -26.05
N LYS A 170 -18.33 -5.74 -26.45
CA LYS A 170 -19.47 -4.81 -26.36
C LYS A 170 -20.40 -5.15 -25.19
N SER A 171 -20.47 -6.42 -24.79
CA SER A 171 -21.32 -6.87 -23.69
C SER A 171 -20.76 -8.09 -22.98
N VAL A 172 -21.00 -8.16 -21.66
CA VAL A 172 -20.65 -9.29 -20.81
C VAL A 172 -21.82 -9.65 -19.89
N SER A 173 -21.94 -10.92 -19.52
CA SER A 173 -22.88 -11.39 -18.49
C SER A 173 -22.29 -12.59 -17.73
N ILE A 174 -22.69 -12.81 -16.48
CA ILE A 174 -22.14 -13.80 -15.56
C ILE A 174 -23.26 -14.57 -14.84
N THR A 175 -23.08 -15.88 -14.67
CA THR A 175 -24.02 -16.71 -13.88
C THR A 175 -23.91 -16.40 -12.38
N PRO A 176 -24.98 -16.59 -11.58
CA PRO A 176 -24.95 -16.26 -10.16
C PRO A 176 -23.86 -16.94 -9.33
N ASP A 177 -23.47 -18.15 -9.71
CA ASP A 177 -22.39 -18.93 -9.10
C ASP A 177 -20.99 -18.55 -9.60
N GLY A 178 -20.91 -17.64 -10.58
CA GLY A 178 -19.69 -17.21 -11.26
C GLY A 178 -19.07 -18.27 -12.19
N ASN A 179 -19.73 -19.43 -12.39
CA ASN A 179 -19.17 -20.56 -13.14
C ASN A 179 -19.04 -20.27 -14.65
N TYR A 180 -19.94 -19.46 -15.21
CA TYR A 180 -19.98 -19.14 -16.63
C TYR A 180 -20.05 -17.65 -16.86
N ILE A 181 -19.27 -17.19 -17.83
CA ILE A 181 -19.24 -15.80 -18.30
C ILE A 181 -19.42 -15.81 -19.80
N VAL A 182 -20.40 -15.07 -20.30
CA VAL A 182 -20.61 -14.86 -21.73
C VAL A 182 -20.12 -13.47 -22.12
N ALA A 183 -19.49 -13.36 -23.29
CA ALA A 183 -19.08 -12.08 -23.84
C ALA A 183 -19.46 -11.97 -25.32
N GLY A 184 -20.01 -10.82 -25.73
CA GLY A 184 -20.20 -10.44 -27.12
C GLY A 184 -19.04 -9.56 -27.58
N SER A 185 -18.29 -10.01 -28.57
CA SER A 185 -17.12 -9.26 -29.07
C SER A 185 -16.88 -9.45 -30.56
N GLY A 186 -16.85 -8.33 -31.29
CA GLY A 186 -16.86 -8.38 -32.76
C GLY A 186 -18.00 -9.26 -33.26
N TYR A 187 -17.72 -10.16 -34.20
CA TYR A 187 -18.70 -11.09 -34.80
C TYR A 187 -18.92 -12.38 -33.99
N TYR A 188 -18.57 -12.40 -32.71
CA TYR A 188 -18.54 -13.63 -31.94
C TYR A 188 -19.19 -13.50 -30.57
N VAL A 189 -19.92 -14.55 -30.20
CA VAL A 189 -20.32 -14.85 -28.82
C VAL A 189 -19.30 -15.81 -28.22
N TYR A 190 -18.74 -15.48 -27.06
CA TYR A 190 -17.77 -16.30 -26.35
C TYR A 190 -18.41 -16.83 -25.06
N LEU A 191 -18.21 -18.12 -24.76
CA LEU A 191 -18.49 -18.67 -23.43
C LEU A 191 -17.18 -19.02 -22.72
N LEU A 192 -16.98 -18.42 -21.55
CA LEU A 192 -15.83 -18.64 -20.68
C LEU A 192 -16.29 -19.35 -19.40
N ASN A 193 -15.40 -20.13 -18.79
CA ASN A 193 -15.59 -20.64 -17.45
C ASN A 193 -15.08 -19.66 -16.38
N LYS A 194 -15.30 -19.95 -15.09
CA LYS A 194 -14.85 -19.11 -13.97
C LYS A 194 -13.34 -18.89 -13.88
N GLU A 195 -12.52 -19.76 -14.48
CA GLU A 195 -11.06 -19.58 -14.55
C GLU A 195 -10.64 -18.70 -15.75
N GLY A 196 -11.59 -18.21 -16.55
CA GLY A 196 -11.33 -17.40 -17.73
C GLY A 196 -10.88 -18.23 -18.95
N ARG A 197 -11.13 -19.54 -18.95
CA ARG A 197 -10.85 -20.41 -20.10
C ARG A 197 -12.02 -20.39 -21.08
N LEU A 198 -11.70 -20.26 -22.36
CA LEU A 198 -12.67 -20.37 -23.45
C LEU A 198 -13.20 -21.80 -23.54
N LEU A 199 -14.53 -21.94 -23.47
CA LEU A 199 -15.24 -23.19 -23.71
C LEU A 199 -15.60 -23.34 -25.19
N TRP A 200 -16.20 -22.30 -25.78
CA TRP A 200 -16.49 -22.23 -27.21
C TRP A 200 -16.73 -20.77 -27.65
N MET A 201 -16.75 -20.57 -28.97
CA MET A 201 -17.24 -19.33 -29.59
C MET A 201 -18.20 -19.63 -30.74
N TYR A 202 -19.20 -18.79 -30.93
CA TYR A 202 -20.18 -18.87 -32.02
C TYR A 202 -20.10 -17.62 -32.89
N ALA A 203 -20.03 -17.79 -34.22
CA ALA A 203 -19.89 -16.69 -35.17
C ALA A 203 -21.26 -16.18 -35.65
N THR A 204 -21.52 -14.89 -35.48
CA THR A 204 -22.66 -14.16 -36.05
C THR A 204 -22.25 -13.50 -37.38
N ARG A 205 -23.21 -12.89 -38.10
CA ARG A 205 -22.93 -12.19 -39.38
C ARG A 205 -22.66 -10.69 -39.19
N GLY A 206 -22.97 -10.15 -38.02
CA GLY A 206 -22.73 -8.77 -37.62
C GLY A 206 -22.08 -8.70 -36.24
N ALA A 207 -21.70 -7.50 -35.79
CA ALA A 207 -21.11 -7.33 -34.47
C ALA A 207 -22.15 -7.67 -33.37
N VAL A 208 -21.75 -8.47 -32.40
CA VAL A 208 -22.57 -8.81 -31.22
C VAL A 208 -22.55 -7.62 -30.26
N HIS A 209 -23.69 -6.95 -30.12
CA HIS A 209 -23.83 -5.80 -29.24
C HIS A 209 -24.18 -6.18 -27.81
N SER A 210 -24.95 -7.25 -27.61
CA SER A 210 -25.42 -7.64 -26.29
C SER A 210 -25.52 -9.15 -26.13
N VAL A 211 -25.23 -9.65 -24.93
CA VAL A 211 -25.36 -11.05 -24.54
C VAL A 211 -26.00 -11.18 -23.16
N SER A 212 -26.75 -12.26 -22.93
CA SER A 212 -27.26 -12.62 -21.60
C SER A 212 -27.31 -14.15 -21.45
N ILE A 213 -27.20 -14.65 -20.22
CA ILE A 213 -27.10 -16.09 -19.90
C ILE A 213 -28.04 -16.45 -18.74
N THR A 214 -28.69 -17.61 -18.82
CA THR A 214 -29.52 -18.13 -17.72
C THR A 214 -28.67 -18.58 -16.52
N PRO A 215 -29.19 -18.55 -15.28
CA PRO A 215 -28.42 -18.92 -14.09
C PRO A 215 -27.80 -20.31 -14.10
N ASP A 216 -28.44 -21.28 -14.75
CA ASP A 216 -27.93 -22.64 -14.93
C ASP A 216 -26.90 -22.78 -16.07
N GLY A 217 -26.71 -21.71 -16.85
CA GLY A 217 -25.86 -21.66 -18.04
C GLY A 217 -26.40 -22.42 -19.25
N ASN A 218 -27.67 -22.86 -19.22
CA ASN A 218 -28.25 -23.68 -20.29
C ASN A 218 -28.60 -22.90 -21.56
N TYR A 219 -28.96 -21.63 -21.42
CA TYR A 219 -29.36 -20.78 -22.54
C TYR A 219 -28.59 -19.48 -22.56
N ILE A 220 -28.14 -19.09 -23.75
CA ILE A 220 -27.42 -17.86 -24.02
C ILE A 220 -28.14 -17.12 -25.15
N VAL A 221 -28.54 -15.88 -24.90
CA VAL A 221 -29.12 -15.01 -25.93
C VAL A 221 -28.10 -13.97 -26.38
N ALA A 222 -28.08 -13.66 -27.67
CA ALA A 222 -27.24 -12.62 -28.26
C ALA A 222 -28.02 -11.72 -29.22
N GLY A 223 -27.76 -10.42 -29.16
CA GLY A 223 -28.25 -9.41 -30.11
C GLY A 223 -27.11 -8.88 -30.98
N SER A 224 -27.33 -8.80 -32.29
CA SER A 224 -26.31 -8.49 -33.30
C SER A 224 -26.70 -7.33 -34.22
N GLU A 225 -25.69 -6.69 -34.80
CA GLU A 225 -25.75 -5.70 -35.88
C GLU A 225 -26.30 -6.28 -37.20
N ASP A 226 -26.45 -7.60 -37.33
CA ASP A 226 -27.06 -8.23 -38.50
C ASP A 226 -28.59 -8.34 -38.42
N ASP A 227 -29.21 -7.51 -37.58
CA ASP A 227 -30.64 -7.47 -37.29
C ASP A 227 -31.19 -8.72 -36.58
N ASN A 228 -30.36 -9.67 -36.10
CA ASN A 228 -30.85 -10.89 -35.48
C ASN A 228 -30.69 -10.95 -33.96
N VAL A 229 -31.69 -11.53 -33.32
CA VAL A 229 -31.61 -12.17 -32.00
C VAL A 229 -31.27 -13.63 -32.20
N TYR A 230 -30.27 -14.14 -31.46
CA TYR A 230 -29.86 -15.54 -31.48
C TYR A 230 -30.10 -16.17 -30.11
N LEU A 231 -30.65 -17.39 -30.07
CA LEU A 231 -30.67 -18.23 -28.88
C LEU A 231 -29.76 -19.45 -29.08
N LEU A 232 -28.79 -19.62 -28.20
CA LEU A 232 -27.83 -20.72 -28.17
C LEU A 232 -28.03 -21.58 -26.92
N ASN A 233 -27.73 -22.88 -27.02
CA ASN A 233 -27.61 -23.72 -25.83
C ASN A 233 -26.20 -23.65 -25.21
N ARG A 234 -26.01 -24.32 -24.07
CA ARG A 234 -24.72 -24.39 -23.35
C ARG A 234 -23.57 -24.94 -24.17
N GLU A 235 -23.84 -25.81 -25.14
CA GLU A 235 -22.85 -26.40 -26.04
C GLU A 235 -22.49 -25.48 -27.22
N GLY A 236 -23.13 -24.31 -27.34
CA GLY A 236 -22.90 -23.34 -28.40
C GLY A 236 -23.68 -23.61 -29.69
N TRP A 237 -24.67 -24.51 -29.66
CA TRP A 237 -25.55 -24.78 -30.79
C TRP A 237 -26.67 -23.76 -30.87
N LEU A 238 -26.94 -23.29 -32.10
CA LEU A 238 -28.07 -22.43 -32.39
C LEU A 238 -29.39 -23.19 -32.23
N LEU A 239 -30.27 -22.70 -31.36
CA LEU A 239 -31.64 -23.20 -31.19
C LEU A 239 -32.59 -22.51 -32.15
N TRP A 240 -32.57 -21.17 -32.19
CA TRP A 240 -33.31 -20.36 -33.16
C TRP A 240 -32.68 -18.96 -33.32
N MET A 241 -33.09 -18.27 -34.39
CA MET A 241 -32.83 -16.84 -34.55
C MET A 241 -34.10 -16.12 -35.05
N TYR A 242 -34.21 -14.83 -34.74
CA TYR A 242 -35.30 -13.96 -35.18
C TYR A 242 -34.74 -12.64 -35.72
N THR A 243 -35.19 -12.23 -36.91
CA THR A 243 -34.75 -10.98 -37.55
C THR A 243 -35.68 -9.82 -37.18
N THR A 244 -35.17 -8.82 -36.47
CA THR A 244 -35.84 -7.54 -36.19
C THR A 244 -35.78 -6.60 -37.40
N GLY A 245 -36.28 -5.37 -37.28
CA GLY A 245 -36.25 -4.40 -38.38
C GLY A 245 -34.87 -3.77 -38.61
N ARG A 246 -34.05 -3.67 -37.55
CA ARG A 246 -32.66 -3.17 -37.53
C ARG A 246 -31.86 -3.82 -36.40
N ASP A 247 -30.58 -3.44 -36.25
CA ASP A 247 -29.64 -3.93 -35.24
C ASP A 247 -30.27 -4.16 -33.87
N VAL A 248 -29.94 -5.29 -33.25
CA VAL A 248 -30.33 -5.57 -31.88
C VAL A 248 -29.25 -5.04 -30.94
N LYS A 249 -29.54 -3.97 -30.19
CA LYS A 249 -28.56 -3.31 -29.29
C LYS A 249 -28.51 -3.94 -27.91
N SER A 250 -29.61 -4.55 -27.43
CA SER A 250 -29.66 -5.16 -26.11
C SER A 250 -30.58 -6.37 -26.05
N VAL A 251 -30.21 -7.38 -25.27
CA VAL A 251 -31.03 -8.58 -25.01
C VAL A 251 -31.01 -8.94 -23.52
N SER A 252 -32.10 -9.55 -23.03
CA SER A 252 -32.16 -10.16 -21.70
C SER A 252 -33.07 -11.39 -21.69
N ILE A 253 -32.86 -12.31 -20.76
CA ILE A 253 -33.55 -13.61 -20.68
C ILE A 253 -33.97 -13.90 -19.24
N THR A 254 -35.14 -14.50 -19.02
CA THR A 254 -35.59 -14.93 -17.69
C THR A 254 -34.81 -16.15 -17.21
N PRO A 255 -34.68 -16.38 -15.89
CA PRO A 255 -33.91 -17.50 -15.35
C PRO A 255 -34.32 -18.89 -15.83
N ASP A 256 -35.61 -19.10 -16.11
CA ASP A 256 -36.17 -20.33 -16.67
C ASP A 256 -36.04 -20.44 -18.20
N GLY A 257 -35.58 -19.38 -18.85
CA GLY A 257 -35.48 -19.26 -20.30
C GLY A 257 -36.82 -19.06 -21.02
N GLU A 258 -37.94 -18.94 -20.30
CA GLU A 258 -39.29 -18.88 -20.88
C GLU A 258 -39.52 -17.59 -21.69
N TYR A 259 -38.90 -16.48 -21.28
CA TYR A 259 -39.06 -15.18 -21.94
C TYR A 259 -37.72 -14.53 -22.28
N ILE A 260 -37.65 -13.96 -23.48
CA ILE A 260 -36.50 -13.23 -24.00
C ILE A 260 -36.97 -11.86 -24.48
N VAL A 261 -36.31 -10.80 -24.02
CA VAL A 261 -36.56 -9.42 -24.44
C VAL A 261 -35.40 -8.91 -25.29
N ALA A 262 -35.70 -8.13 -26.32
CA ALA A 262 -34.71 -7.47 -27.17
C ALA A 262 -35.07 -5.99 -27.41
N GLY A 263 -34.07 -5.12 -27.38
CA GLY A 263 -34.16 -3.71 -27.79
C GLY A 263 -33.42 -3.50 -29.11
N SER A 264 -34.09 -2.86 -30.07
CA SER A 264 -33.56 -2.67 -31.42
C SER A 264 -33.37 -1.19 -31.80
N TRP A 265 -32.51 -0.98 -32.79
CA TRP A 265 -32.34 0.29 -33.47
C TRP A 265 -33.56 0.71 -34.30
N ASP A 266 -34.51 -0.19 -34.55
CA ASP A 266 -35.79 0.11 -35.19
C ASP A 266 -36.83 0.74 -34.25
N GLU A 267 -36.38 1.17 -33.07
CA GLU A 267 -37.15 1.87 -32.03
C GLU A 267 -38.11 0.99 -31.22
N ASN A 268 -38.10 -0.33 -31.45
CA ASN A 268 -38.98 -1.27 -30.75
C ASN A 268 -38.26 -2.07 -29.65
N VAL A 269 -39.02 -2.37 -28.60
CA VAL A 269 -38.78 -3.47 -27.66
C VAL A 269 -39.58 -4.69 -28.15
N TYR A 270 -38.96 -5.86 -28.17
CA TYR A 270 -39.57 -7.13 -28.57
C TYR A 270 -39.59 -8.09 -27.39
N LEU A 271 -40.68 -8.84 -27.21
CA LEU A 271 -40.75 -9.97 -26.27
C LEU A 271 -41.01 -11.28 -27.02
N PHE A 272 -40.21 -12.30 -26.75
CA PHE A 272 -40.32 -13.64 -27.32
C PHE A 272 -40.57 -14.67 -26.22
N ASN A 273 -41.18 -15.79 -26.60
CA ASN A 273 -41.14 -17.00 -25.78
C ASN A 273 -39.87 -17.83 -26.08
N LYS A 274 -39.64 -18.90 -25.30
CA LYS A 274 -38.47 -19.78 -25.48
C LYS A 274 -38.34 -20.44 -26.85
N GLU A 275 -39.46 -20.65 -27.57
CA GLU A 275 -39.45 -21.20 -28.94
C GLU A 275 -39.15 -20.15 -30.02
N GLY A 276 -38.89 -18.90 -29.63
CA GLY A 276 -38.59 -17.80 -30.56
C GLY A 276 -39.81 -17.18 -31.22
N ARG A 277 -41.03 -17.44 -30.69
CA ARG A 277 -42.24 -16.78 -31.16
C ARG A 277 -42.34 -15.39 -30.56
N LEU A 278 -42.53 -14.39 -31.43
CA LEU A 278 -42.82 -13.01 -31.01
C LEU A 278 -44.18 -12.97 -30.31
N LEU A 279 -44.20 -12.51 -29.06
CA LEU A 279 -45.41 -12.30 -28.27
C LEU A 279 -45.99 -10.91 -28.52
N TRP A 280 -45.14 -9.87 -28.46
CA TRP A 280 -45.49 -8.49 -28.79
C TRP A 280 -44.25 -7.64 -29.06
N LYS A 281 -44.47 -6.45 -29.61
CA LYS A 281 -43.48 -5.38 -29.66
C LYS A 281 -44.06 -4.04 -29.21
N TYR A 282 -43.23 -3.16 -28.65
CA TYR A 282 -43.59 -1.83 -28.16
C TYR A 282 -42.66 -0.77 -28.73
N GLU A 283 -43.20 0.28 -29.34
CA GLU A 283 -42.44 1.38 -29.96
C GLU A 283 -42.14 2.47 -28.92
N THR A 284 -40.86 2.78 -28.72
CA THR A 284 -40.43 3.79 -27.74
C THR A 284 -40.20 5.18 -28.35
N GLY A 285 -40.29 5.29 -29.68
CA GLY A 285 -40.05 6.52 -30.45
C GLY A 285 -38.59 6.95 -30.55
N SER A 286 -37.64 6.08 -30.18
CA SER A 286 -36.20 6.27 -30.41
C SER A 286 -35.45 4.95 -30.27
N ILE A 287 -34.16 4.98 -30.56
CA ILE A 287 -33.23 3.84 -30.46
C ILE A 287 -33.31 3.23 -29.06
N VAL A 288 -33.62 1.93 -28.97
CA VAL A 288 -33.61 1.21 -27.69
C VAL A 288 -32.20 0.68 -27.43
N TRP A 289 -31.45 1.34 -26.55
CA TRP A 289 -30.06 0.99 -26.25
C TRP A 289 -29.93 -0.17 -25.27
N SER A 290 -30.87 -0.29 -24.33
CA SER A 290 -30.80 -1.30 -23.26
C SER A 290 -32.17 -1.81 -22.86
N VAL A 291 -32.26 -3.11 -22.56
CA VAL A 291 -33.45 -3.75 -21.97
C VAL A 291 -33.08 -4.63 -20.79
N SER A 292 -34.01 -4.84 -19.86
CA SER A 292 -33.89 -5.77 -18.73
C SER A 292 -35.26 -6.34 -18.37
N ILE A 293 -35.33 -7.55 -17.81
CA ILE A 293 -36.58 -8.26 -17.48
C ILE A 293 -36.50 -8.89 -16.09
N THR A 294 -37.58 -8.86 -15.32
CA THR A 294 -37.64 -9.54 -14.01
C THR A 294 -37.75 -11.06 -14.16
N PRO A 295 -37.31 -11.84 -13.16
CA PRO A 295 -37.34 -13.31 -13.25
C PRO A 295 -38.69 -13.95 -13.56
N ASP A 296 -39.77 -13.33 -13.10
CA ASP A 296 -41.15 -13.77 -13.33
C ASP A 296 -41.73 -13.27 -14.67
N GLY A 297 -40.95 -12.50 -15.43
CA GLY A 297 -41.36 -11.87 -16.68
C GLY A 297 -42.37 -10.73 -16.53
N ASN A 298 -42.79 -10.37 -15.30
CA ASN A 298 -43.87 -9.42 -15.08
C ASN A 298 -43.49 -7.98 -15.43
N TYR A 299 -42.21 -7.62 -15.33
CA TYR A 299 -41.72 -6.28 -15.58
C TYR A 299 -40.54 -6.28 -16.55
N ILE A 300 -40.59 -5.36 -17.50
CA ILE A 300 -39.55 -5.13 -18.50
C ILE A 300 -39.16 -3.66 -18.46
N VAL A 301 -37.87 -3.36 -18.32
CA VAL A 301 -37.35 -1.99 -18.37
C VAL A 301 -36.63 -1.79 -19.69
N ALA A 302 -36.81 -0.63 -20.31
CA ALA A 302 -36.11 -0.22 -21.52
C ALA A 302 -35.55 1.20 -21.39
N GLY A 303 -34.33 1.40 -21.88
CA GLY A 303 -33.68 2.71 -22.00
C GLY A 303 -33.54 3.12 -23.46
N ASN A 304 -33.99 4.32 -23.81
CA ASN A 304 -33.89 4.86 -25.17
C ASN A 304 -33.20 6.23 -25.23
N GLY A 305 -32.85 6.68 -26.43
CA GLY A 305 -32.44 8.06 -26.68
C GLY A 305 -31.60 8.26 -27.95
N PHE A 306 -31.48 9.51 -28.39
CA PHE A 306 -30.69 9.88 -29.57
C PHE A 306 -29.33 10.45 -29.16
N ILE A 307 -28.24 10.19 -29.91
CA ILE A 307 -26.87 10.57 -29.51
C ILE A 307 -26.70 12.05 -29.11
N LEU A 308 -27.56 12.96 -29.58
CA LEU A 308 -27.55 14.40 -29.31
C LEU A 308 -28.84 14.93 -28.63
N GLY A 309 -29.70 14.06 -28.10
CA GLY A 309 -31.00 14.44 -27.52
C GLY A 309 -31.27 13.81 -26.15
N GLY A 310 -32.45 14.07 -25.59
CA GLY A 310 -32.91 13.45 -24.33
C GLY A 310 -33.09 11.93 -24.45
N GLY A 311 -33.15 11.26 -23.30
CA GLY A 311 -33.39 9.83 -23.19
C GLY A 311 -34.55 9.53 -22.26
N ASN A 312 -35.14 8.34 -22.40
CA ASN A 312 -36.22 7.91 -21.50
C ASN A 312 -35.97 6.51 -20.97
N VAL A 313 -36.35 6.30 -19.71
CA VAL A 313 -36.53 4.98 -19.11
C VAL A 313 -38.01 4.63 -19.19
N TYR A 314 -38.33 3.43 -19.64
CA TYR A 314 -39.69 2.88 -19.70
C TYR A 314 -39.77 1.65 -18.82
N LEU A 315 -40.91 1.46 -18.15
CA LEU A 315 -41.31 0.22 -17.48
C LEU A 315 -42.56 -0.33 -18.16
N LEU A 316 -42.47 -1.53 -18.71
CA LEU A 316 -43.56 -2.26 -19.36
C LEU A 316 -43.94 -3.47 -18.50
N ASN A 317 -45.18 -3.92 -18.61
CA ASN A 317 -45.61 -5.20 -18.06
C ASN A 317 -45.43 -6.36 -19.06
N LYS A 318 -45.67 -7.60 -18.62
CA LYS A 318 -45.56 -8.80 -19.48
C LYS A 318 -46.47 -8.81 -20.72
N GLU A 319 -47.56 -8.04 -20.73
CA GLU A 319 -48.45 -7.87 -21.87
C GLU A 319 -48.01 -6.73 -22.83
N GLY A 320 -46.88 -6.07 -22.55
CA GLY A 320 -46.35 -4.97 -23.36
C GLY A 320 -47.02 -3.62 -23.11
N ARG A 321 -47.71 -3.46 -21.96
CA ARG A 321 -48.35 -2.19 -21.56
C ARG A 321 -47.38 -1.32 -20.77
N LEU A 322 -47.35 -0.03 -21.09
CA LEU A 322 -46.58 0.97 -20.34
C LEU A 322 -47.14 1.19 -18.93
N LEU A 323 -46.27 1.03 -17.93
CA LEU A 323 -46.55 1.25 -16.52
C LEU A 323 -45.91 2.52 -15.97
N TRP A 324 -44.72 2.90 -16.45
CA TRP A 324 -44.00 4.08 -15.95
C TRP A 324 -42.99 4.60 -16.99
N LYS A 325 -42.70 5.90 -16.97
CA LYS A 325 -41.73 6.57 -17.85
C LYS A 325 -41.01 7.70 -17.12
N TYR A 326 -39.71 7.86 -17.37
CA TYR A 326 -38.91 8.97 -16.87
C TYR A 326 -37.96 9.52 -17.93
N GLU A 327 -37.81 10.84 -17.99
CA GLU A 327 -36.91 11.53 -18.92
C GLU A 327 -35.58 11.88 -18.23
N THR A 328 -34.47 11.40 -18.78
CA THR A 328 -33.11 11.67 -18.31
C THR A 328 -32.48 12.85 -19.05
N GLY A 329 -31.39 13.41 -18.52
CA GLY A 329 -30.69 14.55 -19.12
C GLY A 329 -29.96 14.23 -20.42
N GLY A 330 -29.75 12.95 -20.72
CA GLY A 330 -29.19 12.44 -21.97
C GLY A 330 -29.69 11.03 -22.27
N PRO A 331 -29.20 10.39 -23.36
CA PRO A 331 -29.61 9.05 -23.76
C PRO A 331 -29.33 8.01 -22.69
N VAL A 332 -30.31 7.15 -22.43
CA VAL A 332 -30.17 6.04 -21.49
C VAL A 332 -29.43 4.91 -22.20
N THR A 333 -28.18 4.68 -21.82
CA THR A 333 -27.28 3.70 -22.46
C THR A 333 -27.43 2.30 -21.86
N SER A 334 -27.86 2.21 -20.60
CA SER A 334 -27.98 0.95 -19.86
C SER A 334 -29.05 1.02 -18.80
N VAL A 335 -29.82 -0.06 -18.65
CA VAL A 335 -30.82 -0.21 -17.58
C VAL A 335 -30.71 -1.58 -16.91
N SER A 336 -31.07 -1.65 -15.63
CA SER A 336 -31.19 -2.92 -14.88
C SER A 336 -32.31 -2.80 -13.84
N ILE A 337 -33.01 -3.90 -13.55
CA ILE A 337 -34.10 -3.97 -12.57
C ILE A 337 -33.85 -5.08 -11.55
N THR A 338 -34.25 -4.89 -10.29
CA THR A 338 -34.14 -5.94 -9.26
C THR A 338 -35.21 -7.03 -9.45
N PRO A 339 -34.97 -8.27 -8.97
CA PRO A 339 -35.92 -9.38 -9.13
C PRO A 339 -37.34 -9.14 -8.64
N ASP A 340 -37.49 -8.37 -7.56
CA ASP A 340 -38.78 -7.97 -6.97
C ASP A 340 -39.44 -6.78 -7.70
N GLY A 341 -38.74 -6.19 -8.66
CA GLY A 341 -39.12 -4.98 -9.36
C GLY A 341 -38.96 -3.71 -8.54
N ASN A 342 -38.48 -3.75 -7.29
CA ASN A 342 -38.51 -2.58 -6.42
C ASN A 342 -37.50 -1.48 -6.77
N TYR A 343 -36.43 -1.82 -7.49
CA TYR A 343 -35.40 -0.86 -7.88
C TYR A 343 -35.08 -0.95 -9.37
N ILE A 344 -34.91 0.21 -9.99
CA ILE A 344 -34.42 0.35 -11.37
C ILE A 344 -33.15 1.19 -11.33
N VAL A 345 -32.11 0.76 -12.03
CA VAL A 345 -30.90 1.56 -12.25
C VAL A 345 -30.81 1.92 -13.73
N ALA A 346 -30.46 3.17 -14.01
CA ALA A 346 -30.18 3.64 -15.36
C ALA A 346 -28.83 4.37 -15.43
N GLY A 347 -28.03 4.05 -16.45
CA GLY A 347 -26.86 4.82 -16.85
C GLY A 347 -27.21 5.71 -18.03
N SER A 348 -26.76 6.97 -17.99
CA SER A 348 -27.03 7.97 -19.02
C SER A 348 -25.75 8.61 -19.55
N LYS A 349 -25.79 9.15 -20.77
CA LYS A 349 -24.69 9.97 -21.32
C LYS A 349 -24.64 11.39 -20.74
N ASP A 350 -25.51 11.74 -19.81
CA ASP A 350 -25.39 12.96 -18.99
C ASP A 350 -24.41 12.80 -17.80
N ASP A 351 -23.56 11.77 -17.86
CA ASP A 351 -22.56 11.40 -16.87
C ASP A 351 -23.09 10.86 -15.53
N ASN A 352 -24.42 10.66 -15.40
CA ASN A 352 -25.05 10.18 -14.18
C ASN A 352 -25.47 8.70 -14.23
N VAL A 353 -25.36 8.06 -13.06
CA VAL A 353 -26.12 6.87 -12.70
C VAL A 353 -27.34 7.29 -11.89
N TYR A 354 -28.52 6.82 -12.30
CA TYR A 354 -29.80 7.02 -11.62
C TYR A 354 -30.21 5.72 -10.92
N LEU A 355 -30.59 5.81 -9.63
CA LEU A 355 -31.29 4.73 -8.93
C LEU A 355 -32.72 5.19 -8.64
N PHE A 356 -33.71 4.42 -9.09
CA PHE A 356 -35.11 4.64 -8.80
C PHE A 356 -35.64 3.54 -7.87
N ALA A 357 -36.57 3.89 -6.97
CA ALA A 357 -37.24 2.93 -6.09
C ALA A 357 -38.77 3.03 -6.22
N SER A 358 -39.45 1.89 -6.15
CA SER A 358 -40.90 1.80 -6.16
C SER A 358 -41.51 2.41 -4.89
N LEU A 359 -42.77 2.85 -4.99
CA LEU A 359 -43.58 3.33 -3.85
C LEU A 359 -43.71 2.31 -2.71
N GLU A 360 -43.50 1.01 -2.96
CA GLU A 360 -43.57 -0.01 -1.91
C GLU A 360 -42.46 0.13 -0.86
N VAL A 361 -41.30 0.65 -1.26
CA VAL A 361 -40.10 0.64 -0.42
C VAL A 361 -39.77 2.04 0.14
N ILE A 362 -40.24 3.09 -0.52
CA ILE A 362 -40.01 4.48 -0.12
C ILE A 362 -40.42 4.78 1.32
N PRO A 363 -41.60 4.33 1.81
CA PRO A 363 -41.97 4.60 3.20
C PRO A 363 -40.94 4.06 4.20
N LYS A 364 -40.48 2.83 4.00
CA LYS A 364 -39.46 2.18 4.85
C LYS A 364 -38.12 2.91 4.81
N ILE A 365 -37.74 3.46 3.67
CA ILE A 365 -36.50 4.25 3.51
C ILE A 365 -36.61 5.55 4.31
N ILE A 366 -37.74 6.26 4.19
CA ILE A 366 -37.95 7.54 4.88
C ILE A 366 -37.99 7.35 6.39
N GLU A 367 -38.71 6.34 6.90
CA GLU A 367 -38.71 6.00 8.33
C GLU A 367 -37.30 5.80 8.87
N LYS A 368 -36.47 5.04 8.14
CA LYS A 368 -35.09 4.77 8.52
C LYS A 368 -34.21 6.02 8.50
N ILE A 369 -34.42 6.94 7.55
CA ILE A 369 -33.73 8.24 7.53
C ILE A 369 -34.12 9.05 8.76
N ILE A 370 -35.42 9.18 9.04
CA ILE A 370 -35.96 9.90 10.19
C ILE A 370 -35.38 9.35 11.50
N GLU A 371 -35.43 8.03 11.70
CA GLU A 371 -34.93 7.37 12.92
C GLU A 371 -33.41 7.60 13.12
N ASN A 372 -32.62 7.44 12.06
CA ASN A 372 -31.17 7.66 12.13
C ASN A 372 -30.83 9.13 12.40
N THR A 373 -31.55 10.07 11.77
CA THR A 373 -31.33 11.50 12.01
C THR A 373 -31.72 11.88 13.44
N LYS A 374 -32.80 11.32 14.00
CA LYS A 374 -33.15 11.47 15.42
C LYS A 374 -32.02 11.02 16.35
N LYS A 375 -31.40 9.87 16.07
CA LYS A 375 -30.25 9.37 16.84
C LYS A 375 -29.09 10.36 16.81
N ILE A 376 -28.72 10.89 15.64
CA ILE A 376 -27.65 11.88 15.51
C ILE A 376 -27.98 13.16 16.32
N ILE A 377 -29.20 13.69 16.17
CA ILE A 377 -29.61 14.91 16.89
C ILE A 377 -29.63 14.69 18.41
N SER A 378 -30.05 13.50 18.88
CA SER A 378 -30.01 13.17 20.31
C SER A 378 -28.58 13.16 20.86
N GLN A 379 -27.62 12.65 20.09
CA GLN A 379 -26.20 12.68 20.44
C GLN A 379 -25.69 14.12 20.52
N ILE A 380 -26.00 14.94 19.51
CA ILE A 380 -25.62 16.37 19.48
C ILE A 380 -26.18 17.10 20.71
N LYS A 381 -27.47 16.89 21.02
CA LYS A 381 -28.14 17.52 22.17
C LYS A 381 -27.49 17.11 23.49
N SER A 382 -27.18 15.82 23.67
CA SER A 382 -26.54 15.30 24.88
C SER A 382 -25.10 15.78 25.08
N LYS A 383 -24.35 15.98 23.98
CA LYS A 383 -22.90 16.22 24.00
C LYS A 383 -22.53 17.70 23.94
N TYR A 384 -23.36 18.55 23.33
CA TYR A 384 -23.02 19.95 23.02
C TYR A 384 -24.07 20.99 23.43
N ASN A 385 -25.27 20.59 23.86
CA ASN A 385 -26.35 21.49 24.30
C ASN A 385 -26.63 22.68 23.34
N ILE A 386 -26.68 22.42 22.03
CA ILE A 386 -26.80 23.44 20.97
C ILE A 386 -28.28 23.73 20.69
N LYS A 387 -28.70 25.01 20.70
CA LYS A 387 -30.08 25.45 20.38
C LYS A 387 -30.57 25.00 19.01
N GLU A 388 -29.68 24.87 18.04
CA GLU A 388 -29.99 24.42 16.68
C GLU A 388 -30.48 22.96 16.62
N ALA A 389 -30.16 22.13 17.62
CA ALA A 389 -30.70 20.78 17.71
C ALA A 389 -32.24 20.77 17.84
N GLU A 390 -32.84 21.80 18.45
CA GLU A 390 -34.30 21.92 18.57
C GLU A 390 -34.97 22.32 17.25
N SER A 391 -34.29 23.16 16.46
CA SER A 391 -34.71 23.49 15.09
C SER A 391 -34.72 22.25 14.19
N LEU A 392 -33.71 21.36 14.33
CA LEU A 392 -33.66 20.11 13.57
C LEU A 392 -34.75 19.10 14.00
N LEU A 393 -35.08 19.03 15.29
CA LEU A 393 -36.20 18.22 15.77
C LEU A 393 -37.55 18.71 15.22
N SER A 394 -37.73 20.04 15.11
CA SER A 394 -38.91 20.61 14.48
C SER A 394 -39.00 20.24 12.99
N LEU A 395 -37.89 20.29 12.26
CA LEU A 395 -37.83 19.91 10.85
C LEU A 395 -38.15 18.41 10.64
N LEU A 396 -37.65 17.54 11.50
CA LEU A 396 -38.01 16.12 11.50
C LEU A 396 -39.48 15.88 11.84
N SER A 397 -40.06 16.65 12.77
CA SER A 397 -41.49 16.54 13.08
C SER A 397 -42.35 16.90 11.86
N GLN A 398 -41.94 17.87 11.05
CA GLN A 398 -42.59 18.19 9.78
C GLN A 398 -42.42 17.07 8.74
N ALA A 399 -41.24 16.41 8.72
CA ALA A 399 -41.01 15.24 7.88
C ALA A 399 -41.94 14.06 8.27
N GLU A 400 -42.11 13.82 9.57
CA GLU A 400 -43.03 12.79 10.09
C GLU A 400 -44.49 13.12 9.81
N GLU A 401 -44.88 14.39 9.89
CA GLU A 401 -46.23 14.82 9.54
C GLU A 401 -46.52 14.61 8.05
N ALA A 402 -45.57 14.98 7.18
CA ALA A 402 -45.67 14.73 5.73
C ALA A 402 -45.73 13.22 5.44
N PHE A 403 -44.91 12.42 6.13
CA PHE A 403 -44.88 10.96 6.03
C PHE A 403 -46.24 10.34 6.39
N ASN A 404 -46.81 10.73 7.53
CA ASN A 404 -48.12 10.23 7.98
C ASN A 404 -49.29 10.67 7.08
N LYS A 405 -49.10 11.76 6.31
CA LYS A 405 -50.07 12.25 5.31
C LYS A 405 -49.92 11.56 3.94
N GLY A 406 -48.93 10.71 3.75
CA GLY A 406 -48.64 10.04 2.46
C GLY A 406 -47.83 10.89 1.47
N ASP A 407 -47.37 12.08 1.87
CA ASP A 407 -46.51 12.95 1.05
C ASP A 407 -45.03 12.55 1.22
N TYR A 408 -44.67 11.42 0.61
CA TYR A 408 -43.36 10.79 0.79
C TYR A 408 -42.20 11.60 0.20
N LEU A 409 -42.43 12.37 -0.88
CA LEU A 409 -41.40 13.24 -1.45
C LEU A 409 -41.00 14.35 -0.48
N LYS A 410 -41.99 15.07 0.04
CA LYS A 410 -41.78 16.14 1.02
C LYS A 410 -41.19 15.58 2.31
N ALA A 411 -41.66 14.42 2.77
CA ALA A 411 -41.10 13.75 3.94
C ALA A 411 -39.61 13.41 3.74
N LYS A 412 -39.22 12.88 2.57
CA LYS A 412 -37.83 12.58 2.22
C LYS A 412 -36.97 13.84 2.20
N GLU A 413 -37.41 14.90 1.53
CA GLU A 413 -36.68 16.16 1.42
C GLU A 413 -36.40 16.77 2.80
N LEU A 414 -37.43 16.89 3.63
CA LEU A 414 -37.31 17.42 4.99
C LEU A 414 -36.38 16.55 5.87
N ALA A 415 -36.49 15.22 5.76
CA ALA A 415 -35.67 14.30 6.53
C ALA A 415 -34.18 14.32 6.12
N LEU A 416 -33.89 14.47 4.82
CA LEU A 416 -32.52 14.60 4.30
C LEU A 416 -31.91 15.95 4.69
N ASN A 417 -32.65 17.04 4.56
CA ASN A 417 -32.20 18.37 4.98
C ASN A 417 -31.86 18.38 6.48
N ALA A 418 -32.74 17.80 7.32
CA ALA A 418 -32.47 17.65 8.75
C ALA A 418 -31.19 16.83 9.01
N LYS A 419 -30.94 15.78 8.22
CA LYS A 419 -29.75 14.92 8.34
C LYS A 419 -28.47 15.66 8.00
N GLU A 420 -28.44 16.36 6.87
CA GLU A 420 -27.26 17.09 6.40
C GLU A 420 -26.86 18.16 7.41
N ARG A 421 -27.82 18.96 7.87
CA ARG A 421 -27.58 19.98 8.90
C ARG A 421 -27.16 19.37 10.24
N ALA A 422 -27.71 18.20 10.63
CA ALA A 422 -27.27 17.50 11.84
C ALA A 422 -25.80 17.07 11.75
N ILE A 423 -25.37 16.51 10.61
CA ILE A 423 -23.99 16.09 10.39
C ILE A 423 -23.03 17.29 10.44
N GLU A 424 -23.40 18.39 9.79
CA GLU A 424 -22.61 19.62 9.77
C GLU A 424 -22.41 20.19 11.18
N ILE A 425 -23.49 20.32 11.96
CA ILE A 425 -23.43 20.79 13.35
C ILE A 425 -22.56 19.87 14.22
N ASN A 426 -22.69 18.54 14.05
CA ASN A 426 -21.84 17.60 14.80
C ASN A 426 -20.36 17.77 14.46
N ASN A 427 -20.03 17.92 13.17
CA ASN A 427 -18.66 18.12 12.72
C ASN A 427 -18.08 19.45 13.23
N HIS A 428 -18.85 20.54 13.15
CA HIS A 428 -18.49 21.84 13.73
C HIS A 428 -18.16 21.71 15.21
N ALA A 429 -19.06 21.11 16.00
CA ALA A 429 -18.89 21.00 17.45
C ALA A 429 -17.72 20.10 17.87
N GLU A 430 -17.40 19.06 17.09
CA GLU A 430 -16.19 18.25 17.31
C GLU A 430 -14.90 18.99 16.98
N ALA A 431 -14.89 19.77 15.91
CA ALA A 431 -13.74 20.57 15.51
C ALA A 431 -13.46 21.67 16.54
N GLU A 432 -14.50 22.42 16.95
CA GLU A 432 -14.40 23.49 17.94
C GLU A 432 -13.79 22.98 19.26
N ARG A 433 -14.32 21.87 19.78
CA ARG A 433 -13.81 21.25 21.00
C ARG A 433 -12.35 20.77 20.86
N SER A 434 -12.00 20.19 19.71
CA SER A 434 -10.63 19.74 19.46
C SER A 434 -9.64 20.91 19.41
N ILE A 435 -10.07 22.04 18.83
CA ILE A 435 -9.30 23.29 18.82
C ILE A 435 -9.14 23.85 20.23
N GLU A 436 -10.20 23.85 21.04
CA GLU A 436 -10.14 24.32 22.44
C GLU A 436 -9.24 23.46 23.32
N ASP A 437 -9.33 22.12 23.18
CA ASP A 437 -8.43 21.17 23.85
C ASP A 437 -6.97 21.42 23.45
N ALA A 438 -6.69 21.63 22.16
CA ALA A 438 -5.35 21.93 21.66
C ALA A 438 -4.84 23.28 22.19
N LYS A 439 -5.66 24.33 22.19
CA LYS A 439 -5.35 25.66 22.76
C LYS A 439 -4.96 25.56 24.23
N SER A 440 -5.75 24.82 25.02
CA SER A 440 -5.50 24.63 26.45
C SER A 440 -4.13 23.99 26.71
N ILE A 441 -3.83 22.91 26.00
CA ILE A 441 -2.55 22.18 26.13
C ILE A 441 -1.36 23.02 25.65
N ILE A 442 -1.49 23.66 24.49
CA ILE A 442 -0.46 24.54 23.93
C ILE A 442 -0.19 25.71 24.89
N SER A 443 -1.23 26.35 25.45
CA SER A 443 -1.05 27.44 26.42
C SER A 443 -0.32 26.99 27.69
N GLN A 444 -0.57 25.77 28.18
CA GLN A 444 0.13 25.24 29.35
C GLN A 444 1.63 25.02 29.07
N ILE A 445 1.96 24.46 27.91
CA ILE A 445 3.33 24.09 27.54
C ILE A 445 4.15 25.31 27.09
N LYS A 446 3.52 26.26 26.38
CA LYS A 446 4.16 27.50 25.90
C LYS A 446 4.76 28.36 27.03
N SER A 447 4.21 28.24 28.24
CA SER A 447 4.76 28.93 29.42
C SER A 447 6.16 28.44 29.82
N LYS A 448 6.55 27.24 29.38
CA LYS A 448 7.82 26.58 29.74
C LYS A 448 8.78 26.44 28.56
N TYR A 449 8.24 26.15 27.37
CA TYR A 449 9.01 25.72 26.21
C TYR A 449 8.55 26.41 24.94
N ASN A 450 9.45 26.53 23.96
CA ASN A 450 9.12 27.12 22.66
C ASN A 450 8.50 26.02 21.77
N ILE A 451 7.23 26.19 21.44
CA ILE A 451 6.42 25.18 20.72
C ILE A 451 5.83 25.72 19.42
N LYS A 452 6.56 26.62 18.75
CA LYS A 452 6.09 27.36 17.56
C LYS A 452 5.48 26.46 16.48
N GLU A 453 6.06 25.29 16.25
CA GLU A 453 5.54 24.32 15.26
C GLU A 453 4.11 23.86 15.60
N ALA A 454 3.82 23.57 16.87
CA ALA A 454 2.47 23.20 17.31
C ALA A 454 1.50 24.39 17.22
N GLU A 455 1.98 25.61 17.43
CA GLU A 455 1.19 26.85 17.25
C GLU A 455 0.84 27.10 15.78
N ASP A 456 1.76 26.86 14.87
CA ASP A 456 1.54 27.01 13.42
C ASP A 456 0.49 26.00 12.91
N ILE A 457 0.53 24.75 13.40
CA ILE A 457 -0.49 23.73 13.08
C ILE A 457 -1.85 24.12 13.67
N LEU A 458 -1.88 24.64 14.91
CA LEU A 458 -3.12 25.13 15.52
C LEU A 458 -3.72 26.31 14.72
N SER A 459 -2.89 27.23 14.22
CA SER A 459 -3.35 28.34 13.39
C SER A 459 -3.97 27.85 12.07
N GLN A 460 -3.39 26.82 11.44
CA GLN A 460 -3.99 26.17 10.27
C GLN A 460 -5.33 25.50 10.60
N ALA A 461 -5.46 24.91 11.80
CA ALA A 461 -6.73 24.33 12.26
C ALA A 461 -7.82 25.40 12.40
N GLU A 462 -7.49 26.56 12.98
CA GLU A 462 -8.40 27.70 13.09
C GLU A 462 -8.77 28.29 11.72
N GLU A 463 -7.82 28.37 10.79
CA GLU A 463 -8.09 28.83 9.43
C GLU A 463 -9.04 27.88 8.69
N ALA A 464 -8.83 26.57 8.80
CA ALA A 464 -9.73 25.56 8.23
C ALA A 464 -11.13 25.65 8.84
N PHE A 465 -11.21 25.87 10.17
CA PHE A 465 -12.47 26.05 10.88
C PHE A 465 -13.24 27.27 10.36
N ASN A 466 -12.57 28.41 10.21
CA ASN A 466 -13.16 29.64 9.68
C ASN A 466 -13.60 29.53 8.21
N LYS A 467 -13.00 28.60 7.45
CA LYS A 467 -13.39 28.29 6.06
C LYS A 467 -14.55 27.28 5.98
N GLY A 468 -15.03 26.75 7.10
CA GLY A 468 -16.10 25.75 7.14
C GLY A 468 -15.65 24.31 6.89
N ASP A 469 -14.34 24.04 6.82
CA ASP A 469 -13.79 22.70 6.66
C ASP A 469 -13.54 22.05 8.04
N TYR A 470 -14.63 21.70 8.72
CA TYR A 470 -14.60 21.22 10.10
C TYR A 470 -13.87 19.88 10.26
N LEU A 471 -13.90 19.00 9.24
CA LEU A 471 -13.20 17.72 9.28
C LEU A 471 -11.68 17.94 9.29
N LYS A 472 -11.18 18.78 8.38
CA LYS A 472 -9.76 19.14 8.33
C LYS A 472 -9.33 19.92 9.57
N ALA A 473 -10.17 20.84 10.05
CA ALA A 473 -9.91 21.59 11.27
C ALA A 473 -9.72 20.67 12.49
N LYS A 474 -10.58 19.66 12.64
CA LYS A 474 -10.48 18.65 13.70
C LYS A 474 -9.16 17.86 13.63
N GLU A 475 -8.78 17.40 12.44
CA GLU A 475 -7.54 16.64 12.23
C GLU A 475 -6.30 17.48 12.59
N LEU A 476 -6.24 18.72 12.09
CA LEU A 476 -5.13 19.64 12.39
C LEU A 476 -5.05 19.97 13.88
N ALA A 477 -6.18 20.17 14.56
CA ALA A 477 -6.20 20.44 15.99
C ALA A 477 -5.66 19.26 16.83
N LEU A 478 -6.00 18.02 16.46
CA LEU A 478 -5.44 16.82 17.09
C LEU A 478 -3.93 16.72 16.87
N ASN A 479 -3.47 16.96 15.65
CA ASN A 479 -2.03 16.96 15.31
C ASN A 479 -1.27 18.03 16.10
N ALA A 480 -1.83 19.25 16.22
CA ALA A 480 -1.23 20.33 17.01
C ALA A 480 -1.07 19.93 18.48
N LYS A 481 -2.11 19.32 19.07
CA LYS A 481 -2.10 18.81 20.43
C LYS A 481 -1.04 17.73 20.65
N GLU A 482 -0.98 16.74 19.78
CA GLU A 482 0.00 15.64 19.87
C GLU A 482 1.43 16.19 19.75
N ARG A 483 1.66 17.10 18.79
CA ARG A 483 2.97 17.72 18.59
C ARG A 483 3.42 18.54 19.80
N ALA A 484 2.51 19.29 20.43
CA ALA A 484 2.82 20.05 21.64
C ALA A 484 3.28 19.11 22.79
N ILE A 485 2.58 17.99 22.99
CA ILE A 485 2.91 16.99 24.02
C ILE A 485 4.28 16.35 23.75
N GLU A 486 4.57 16.04 22.49
CA GLU A 486 5.86 15.47 22.08
C GLU A 486 7.02 16.43 22.38
N ILE A 487 6.88 17.70 21.97
CA ILE A 487 7.89 18.73 22.23
C ILE A 487 8.10 18.92 23.74
N ASN A 488 7.03 18.94 24.55
CA ASN A 488 7.16 19.06 26.02
C ASN A 488 8.01 17.92 26.61
N LYS A 489 7.75 16.68 26.18
CA LYS A 489 8.50 15.51 26.66
C LYS A 489 9.98 15.58 26.26
N GLN A 490 10.26 15.96 25.02
CA GLN A 490 11.63 16.10 24.51
C GLN A 490 12.38 17.22 25.25
N ALA A 491 11.74 18.38 25.46
CA ALA A 491 12.33 19.51 26.15
C ALA A 491 12.66 19.20 27.61
N GLU A 492 11.76 18.53 28.35
CA GLU A 492 12.00 18.11 29.74
C GLU A 492 13.20 17.15 29.88
N GLU A 493 13.40 16.25 28.91
CA GLU A 493 14.52 15.32 28.91
C GLU A 493 15.85 16.04 28.63
N LEU A 494 15.88 16.89 27.61
CA LEU A 494 17.06 17.68 27.25
C LEU A 494 17.45 18.66 28.36
N GLU A 495 16.48 19.28 29.05
CA GLU A 495 16.73 20.17 30.18
C GLU A 495 17.44 19.44 31.33
N LYS A 496 17.03 18.20 31.64
CA LYS A 496 17.71 17.36 32.64
C LYS A 496 19.16 17.06 32.25
N ILE A 497 19.40 16.77 30.96
CA ILE A 497 20.75 16.49 30.44
C ILE A 497 21.63 17.75 30.52
N ILE A 498 21.13 18.91 30.06
CA ILE A 498 21.84 20.19 30.15
C ILE A 498 22.23 20.49 31.60
N LYS A 499 21.31 20.31 32.56
CA LYS A 499 21.59 20.54 33.99
C LYS A 499 22.67 19.60 34.52
N LYS A 500 22.67 18.34 34.10
CA LYS A 500 23.69 17.33 34.48
C LYS A 500 25.06 17.64 33.87
N LEU A 501 25.13 18.14 32.65
CA LEU A 501 26.39 18.51 31.99
C LEU A 501 26.96 19.80 32.54
N ASN A 502 26.11 20.75 32.92
CA ASN A 502 26.52 22.04 33.49
C ASN A 502 27.35 21.89 34.78
N SER A 503 27.17 20.82 35.55
CA SER A 503 27.98 20.54 36.75
C SER A 503 29.38 19.98 36.45
N LYS A 504 29.68 19.61 35.19
CA LYS A 504 30.96 19.03 34.77
C LYS A 504 31.86 20.02 34.03
N VAL A 505 31.40 21.24 33.79
CA VAL A 505 32.07 22.26 32.96
C VAL A 505 33.49 22.58 33.45
N GLU A 506 33.72 22.61 34.77
CA GLU A 506 35.05 22.90 35.33
C GLU A 506 36.07 21.77 35.18
N LEU A 507 35.64 20.59 34.73
CA LEU A 507 36.48 19.39 34.64
C LEU A 507 37.10 19.21 33.25
N ILE A 508 36.54 19.84 32.21
CA ILE A 508 36.89 19.59 30.80
C ILE A 508 36.93 20.89 29.98
N SER A 509 38.00 21.08 29.18
CA SER A 509 38.16 22.27 28.32
C SER A 509 37.10 22.31 27.22
N ASP A 510 36.59 23.51 26.89
CA ASP A 510 35.68 23.79 25.77
C ASP A 510 34.27 23.17 25.87
N LEU A 511 33.97 22.47 26.97
CA LEU A 511 32.64 21.96 27.30
C LEU A 511 31.64 23.11 27.56
N ASP A 512 32.11 24.23 28.12
CA ASP A 512 31.33 25.45 28.35
C ASP A 512 30.76 26.04 27.05
N LYS A 513 31.59 26.16 26.00
CA LYS A 513 31.20 26.74 24.71
C LYS A 513 30.14 25.92 24.00
N LEU A 514 30.29 24.59 24.00
CA LEU A 514 29.29 23.70 23.41
C LEU A 514 27.98 23.72 24.20
N LEU A 515 28.07 23.79 25.53
CA LEU A 515 26.90 23.85 26.38
C LEU A 515 26.16 25.20 26.28
N GLU A 516 26.87 26.31 26.10
CA GLU A 516 26.26 27.62 25.78
C GLU A 516 25.53 27.59 24.43
N SER A 517 26.13 26.93 23.42
CA SER A 517 25.48 26.74 22.11
C SER A 517 24.21 25.90 22.25
N ALA A 518 24.26 24.81 23.02
CA ALA A 518 23.09 23.97 23.32
C ALA A 518 21.98 24.76 24.05
N LYS A 519 22.33 25.58 25.04
CA LYS A 519 21.36 26.43 25.77
C LYS A 519 20.70 27.48 24.88
N LYS A 520 21.46 28.03 23.91
CA LYS A 520 20.93 28.99 22.95
C LYS A 520 19.87 28.33 22.06
N GLU A 521 20.20 27.21 21.43
CA GLU A 521 19.26 26.46 20.58
C GLU A 521 18.03 25.97 21.38
N PHE A 522 18.23 25.61 22.65
CA PHE A 522 17.13 25.18 23.54
C PHE A 522 16.12 26.31 23.79
N LYS A 523 16.59 27.56 23.95
CA LYS A 523 15.70 28.73 24.05
C LYS A 523 15.00 29.04 22.72
N GLU A 524 15.67 28.81 21.61
CA GLU A 524 15.13 29.03 20.27
C GLU A 524 14.12 27.93 19.84
N GLY A 525 14.00 26.84 20.60
CA GLY A 525 13.07 25.74 20.32
C GLY A 525 13.61 24.69 19.34
N ASN A 526 14.90 24.76 19.00
CA ASN A 526 15.55 23.85 18.05
C ASN A 526 16.05 22.59 18.78
N TYR A 527 15.13 21.82 19.38
CA TYR A 527 15.46 20.68 20.26
C TYR A 527 16.32 19.59 19.59
N GLU A 528 16.23 19.47 18.26
CA GLU A 528 17.07 18.57 17.48
C GLU A 528 18.54 19.03 17.43
N ASN A 529 18.77 20.34 17.22
CA ASN A 529 20.11 20.94 17.30
C ASN A 529 20.69 20.81 18.71
N VAL A 530 19.86 21.00 19.75
CA VAL A 530 20.29 20.81 21.14
C VAL A 530 20.84 19.40 21.33
N SER A 531 20.13 18.38 20.86
CA SER A 531 20.55 16.97 20.96
C SER A 531 21.92 16.74 20.31
N GLN A 532 22.18 17.37 19.15
CA GLN A 532 23.48 17.30 18.49
C GLN A 532 24.61 17.94 19.31
N TYR A 533 24.36 19.12 19.91
CA TYR A 533 25.35 19.76 20.78
C TYR A 533 25.61 18.93 22.05
N LEU A 534 24.59 18.33 22.65
CA LEU A 534 24.75 17.47 23.83
C LEU A 534 25.52 16.18 23.50
N ASN A 535 25.30 15.57 22.34
CA ASN A 535 26.09 14.43 21.88
C ASN A 535 27.57 14.80 21.71
N LYS A 536 27.87 15.99 21.16
CA LYS A 536 29.23 16.52 21.08
C LYS A 536 29.83 16.76 22.47
N CYS A 537 29.04 17.25 23.43
CA CYS A 537 29.48 17.38 24.83
C CYS A 537 29.86 16.03 25.43
N ASP A 538 29.06 14.99 25.22
CA ASP A 538 29.35 13.63 25.72
C ASP A 538 30.59 13.02 25.04
N GLU A 539 30.75 13.21 23.74
CA GLU A 539 31.96 12.79 23.02
C GLU A 539 33.22 13.49 23.59
N LEU A 540 33.13 14.80 23.81
CA LEU A 540 34.21 15.59 24.39
C LEU A 540 34.53 15.10 25.81
N ILE A 541 33.50 14.81 26.63
CA ILE A 541 33.69 14.25 27.98
C ILE A 541 34.45 12.92 27.97
N ASN A 542 34.12 12.04 27.02
CA ASN A 542 34.71 10.72 26.93
C ASN A 542 36.13 10.75 26.35
N ASN A 543 36.41 11.68 25.43
CA ASN A 543 37.70 11.77 24.73
C ASN A 543 38.71 12.69 25.43
N ALA A 544 38.29 13.51 26.40
CA ALA A 544 39.19 14.36 27.15
C ALA A 544 40.17 13.54 28.01
N LYS A 545 41.46 13.87 27.92
CA LYS A 545 42.57 13.21 28.59
C LYS A 545 43.52 14.24 29.20
N PRO A 546 44.07 13.98 30.40
CA PRO A 546 45.13 14.81 30.94
C PRO A 546 46.40 14.62 30.11
N LYS A 547 47.25 15.64 30.04
CA LYS A 547 48.60 15.55 29.47
C LYS A 547 49.52 16.38 30.33
N LEU A 548 50.36 15.71 31.10
CA LEU A 548 51.25 16.38 32.04
C LEU A 548 52.62 16.55 31.40
N LYS A 549 53.08 17.80 31.35
CA LYS A 549 54.44 18.16 31.00
C LYS A 549 55.16 18.58 32.26
N ILE A 550 56.32 17.99 32.49
CA ILE A 550 57.13 18.25 33.67
C ILE A 550 58.34 19.08 33.26
N LYS A 551 58.61 20.13 34.01
CA LYS A 551 59.84 20.90 33.88
C LYS A 551 60.48 21.05 35.23
N LEU A 552 61.69 20.55 35.37
CA LEU A 552 62.55 20.90 36.50
C LEU A 552 63.07 22.32 36.30
N LEU A 553 62.84 23.20 37.28
CA LEU A 553 63.32 24.58 37.24
C LEU A 553 64.82 24.67 37.54
N ASN A 554 65.38 23.64 38.18
CA ASN A 554 66.80 23.48 38.43
C ASN A 554 67.22 22.11 37.87
N THR A 555 68.12 22.10 36.89
CA THR A 555 68.66 20.89 36.27
C THR A 555 70.15 20.72 36.52
N SER A 556 70.79 21.68 37.19
CA SER A 556 72.20 21.60 37.60
C SER A 556 72.29 21.31 39.09
N PHE A 557 73.02 20.25 39.45
CA PHE A 557 73.11 19.74 40.81
C PHE A 557 74.55 19.47 41.19
N THR A 558 74.87 19.61 42.48
CA THR A 558 76.18 19.19 42.99
C THR A 558 76.11 17.72 43.38
N TYR A 559 77.10 16.95 42.96
CA TYR A 559 77.17 15.53 43.28
C TYR A 559 76.97 15.27 44.79
N ASN A 560 76.10 14.30 45.11
CA ASN A 560 75.87 13.80 46.46
C ASN A 560 75.34 14.84 47.48
N LYS A 561 74.86 16.00 47.01
CA LYS A 561 74.27 17.05 47.85
C LYS A 561 72.74 17.02 47.77
N TRP A 562 72.08 17.27 48.90
CA TRP A 562 70.64 17.53 48.92
C TRP A 562 70.38 18.96 48.47
N ASP A 563 69.71 19.10 47.33
CA ASP A 563 69.25 20.39 46.86
C ASP A 563 67.72 20.45 46.90
N LYS A 564 67.21 21.63 47.23
CA LYS A 564 65.77 21.91 47.19
C LYS A 564 65.42 22.25 45.75
N VAL A 565 64.52 21.47 45.17
CA VAL A 565 64.18 21.51 43.76
C VAL A 565 62.75 21.95 43.59
N LYS A 566 62.53 22.81 42.60
CA LYS A 566 61.19 23.17 42.15
C LYS A 566 60.89 22.50 40.82
N MET A 567 59.77 21.80 40.76
CA MET A 567 59.26 21.16 39.56
C MET A 567 57.95 21.81 39.16
N GLU A 568 57.92 22.37 37.96
CA GLU A 568 56.73 22.89 37.33
C GLU A 568 56.01 21.75 36.62
N ILE A 569 54.75 21.53 36.98
CA ILE A 569 53.85 20.59 36.34
C ILE A 569 52.82 21.40 35.58
N ILE A 570 52.79 21.22 34.27
CA ILE A 570 51.84 21.89 33.38
C ILE A 570 50.87 20.82 32.87
N ASN A 571 49.57 21.01 33.11
CA ASN A 571 48.56 20.21 32.44
C ASN A 571 48.21 20.86 31.09
N GLU A 572 48.86 20.39 30.03
CA GLU A 572 48.58 20.77 28.63
C GLU A 572 47.40 19.98 28.04
N GLY A 573 46.82 19.05 28.81
CA GLY A 573 45.69 18.23 28.40
C GLY A 573 44.35 18.97 28.46
N ASN A 574 43.32 18.30 27.95
CA ASN A 574 41.95 18.81 27.91
C ASN A 574 41.04 18.23 29.01
N ALA A 575 41.60 17.45 29.95
CA ALA A 575 40.96 17.02 31.19
C ALA A 575 41.82 17.35 32.42
N ILE A 576 41.19 17.46 33.59
CA ILE A 576 41.88 17.56 34.89
C ILE A 576 42.74 16.32 35.19
N ALA A 577 43.82 16.50 35.96
CA ALA A 577 44.68 15.42 36.44
C ALA A 577 44.68 15.35 37.98
N LYS A 578 44.17 14.23 38.51
CA LYS A 578 44.03 13.93 39.94
C LYS A 578 44.96 12.79 40.36
N ASN A 579 45.26 12.70 41.65
CA ASN A 579 46.07 11.63 42.26
C ASN A 579 47.41 11.42 41.53
N ILE A 580 48.17 12.50 41.34
CA ILE A 580 49.43 12.44 40.61
C ILE A 580 50.50 11.82 41.51
N ILE A 581 51.09 10.72 41.05
CA ILE A 581 52.17 9.97 41.72
C ILE A 581 53.41 10.03 40.82
N PHE A 582 54.56 10.30 41.43
CA PHE A 582 55.85 10.37 40.74
C PHE A 582 56.75 9.20 41.15
N GLU A 583 57.35 8.55 40.17
CA GLU A 583 58.40 7.55 40.33
C GLU A 583 59.66 8.05 39.61
N PHE A 584 60.81 8.06 40.29
CA PHE A 584 62.08 8.57 39.77
C PHE A 584 63.04 7.39 39.53
N SER A 585 63.99 7.54 38.60
CA SER A 585 65.05 6.54 38.37
C SER A 585 65.96 6.36 39.60
N GLU A 586 66.61 5.21 39.71
CA GLU A 586 67.45 4.83 40.87
C GLU A 586 68.69 5.72 41.04
N ASP A 587 69.04 6.51 40.02
CA ASP A 587 70.19 7.41 39.98
C ASP A 587 70.04 8.63 40.91
N VAL A 588 68.83 8.89 41.41
CA VAL A 588 68.54 9.97 42.35
C VAL A 588 67.73 9.48 43.55
N THR A 589 67.92 10.13 44.70
CA THR A 589 67.07 9.93 45.87
C THR A 589 66.18 11.15 46.09
N VAL A 590 64.88 10.93 46.25
CA VAL A 590 63.87 12.00 46.40
C VAL A 590 63.13 11.86 47.73
N ARG A 591 62.84 12.99 48.38
CA ARG A 591 62.00 13.04 49.59
C ARG A 591 61.12 14.30 49.63
N ASN A 592 60.05 14.22 50.42
CA ASN A 592 59.07 15.29 50.65
C ASN A 592 58.25 15.68 49.41
N LEU A 593 57.78 14.72 48.62
CA LEU A 593 56.81 14.96 47.55
C LEU A 593 55.39 15.03 48.12
N PRO A 594 54.65 16.14 47.91
CA PRO A 594 53.26 16.23 48.32
C PRO A 594 52.32 15.52 47.32
N GLU A 595 51.11 15.18 47.75
CA GLU A 595 50.02 14.82 46.84
C GLU A 595 49.60 16.02 45.98
N ILE A 596 49.46 15.82 44.68
CA ILE A 596 49.25 16.91 43.72
C ILE A 596 48.04 16.63 42.83
N GLU A 597 47.15 17.62 42.76
CA GLU A 597 46.14 17.77 41.71
C GLU A 597 46.45 19.02 40.87
N VAL A 598 46.36 18.89 39.54
CA VAL A 598 46.57 19.99 38.58
C VAL A 598 45.30 20.18 37.74
N LYS A 599 44.68 21.36 37.93
CA LYS A 599 43.49 21.78 37.17
C LYS A 599 43.85 22.05 35.70
N LEU A 600 42.82 22.12 34.84
CA LEU A 600 42.95 22.39 33.40
C LEU A 600 43.79 23.63 33.10
N LYS A 601 44.69 23.50 32.11
CA LYS A 601 45.55 24.60 31.59
C LYS A 601 46.25 25.40 32.69
N ASN A 602 46.44 24.77 33.85
CA ASN A 602 47.03 25.39 35.02
C ASN A 602 48.44 24.84 35.23
N LYS A 603 49.27 25.66 35.87
CA LYS A 603 50.64 25.33 36.23
C LYS A 603 50.72 25.21 37.74
N LYS A 604 51.35 24.15 38.22
CA LYS A 604 51.58 23.96 39.64
C LYS A 604 53.06 23.72 39.89
N ILE A 605 53.63 24.51 40.78
CA ILE A 605 55.03 24.38 41.19
C ILE A 605 55.05 23.56 42.47
N VAL A 606 55.85 22.50 42.45
CA VAL A 606 56.03 21.58 43.57
C VAL A 606 57.47 21.68 44.02
N GLU A 607 57.67 21.84 45.33
CA GLU A 607 58.98 21.86 45.93
C GLU A 607 59.26 20.53 46.64
N PHE A 608 60.38 19.89 46.32
CA PHE A 608 60.83 18.67 46.97
C PHE A 608 62.36 18.67 47.07
N HIS A 609 62.93 17.64 47.70
CA HIS A 609 64.39 17.51 47.80
C HIS A 609 64.87 16.37 46.93
N LEU A 610 65.86 16.64 46.09
CA LEU A 610 66.50 15.67 45.22
C LEU A 610 67.98 15.61 45.55
N LYS A 611 68.53 14.40 45.57
CA LYS A 611 69.95 14.13 45.73
C LYS A 611 70.41 13.23 44.60
N PRO A 612 71.27 13.69 43.69
CA PRO A 612 71.85 12.83 42.66
C PRO A 612 72.94 11.94 43.26
N ASN A 613 72.91 10.65 42.91
CA ASN A 613 73.86 9.65 43.38
C ASN A 613 74.95 9.34 42.36
N VAL A 614 74.89 9.94 41.17
CA VAL A 614 75.80 9.71 40.01
C VAL A 614 76.31 11.04 39.46
N LEU A 615 77.56 11.08 38.98
CA LEU A 615 78.25 12.24 38.37
C LEU A 615 78.06 12.28 36.85
N GLY A 616 78.00 13.49 36.26
CA GLY A 616 77.91 13.69 34.82
C GLY A 616 76.50 14.04 34.32
N GLU A 617 76.24 13.80 33.03
CA GLU A 617 74.90 13.93 32.44
C GLU A 617 74.05 12.72 32.83
N VAL A 618 73.18 12.90 33.84
CA VAL A 618 72.32 11.84 34.37
C VAL A 618 70.93 11.97 33.76
N PRO A 619 70.46 11.02 32.95
CA PRO A 619 69.09 11.04 32.45
C PRO A 619 68.12 10.69 33.58
N LEU A 620 67.47 11.69 34.16
CA LEU A 620 66.43 11.46 35.16
C LEU A 620 65.13 11.07 34.45
N GLU A 621 64.78 9.79 34.54
CA GLU A 621 63.44 9.35 34.15
C GLU A 621 62.45 9.65 35.29
N ILE A 622 61.41 10.41 34.96
CA ILE A 622 60.27 10.67 35.84
C ILE A 622 59.06 10.00 35.21
N LYS A 623 58.56 8.95 35.86
CA LYS A 623 57.27 8.34 35.51
C LYS A 623 56.19 9.00 36.35
N VAL A 624 55.13 9.45 35.69
CA VAL A 624 53.98 10.10 36.33
C VAL A 624 52.75 9.27 36.08
N LYS A 625 52.11 8.84 37.17
CA LYS A 625 50.80 8.19 37.13
C LYS A 625 49.75 9.19 37.60
N CYS A 626 48.65 9.34 36.87
CA CYS A 626 47.52 10.17 37.31
C CYS A 626 46.16 9.61 36.85
N LYS A 627 45.09 10.13 37.43
CA LYS A 627 43.70 9.80 37.05
C LYS A 627 42.98 11.02 36.46
N ASP A 628 42.06 10.79 35.52
CA ASP A 628 41.19 11.84 34.98
C ASP A 628 39.87 12.00 35.76
N HIS A 629 38.95 12.81 35.23
CA HIS A 629 37.59 13.03 35.79
C HIS A 629 36.68 11.79 35.76
N LEU A 630 37.07 10.73 35.04
CA LEU A 630 36.38 9.44 34.98
C LEU A 630 37.13 8.33 35.74
N ASN A 631 38.15 8.69 36.53
CA ASN A 631 39.05 7.77 37.25
C ASN A 631 39.85 6.81 36.35
N ARG A 632 40.01 7.12 35.06
CA ARG A 632 40.88 6.35 34.17
C ARG A 632 42.34 6.69 34.47
N GLU A 633 43.20 5.67 34.48
CA GLU A 633 44.62 5.82 34.81
C GLU A 633 45.45 6.14 33.56
N TYR A 634 46.40 7.06 33.70
CA TYR A 634 47.32 7.48 32.66
C TYR A 634 48.75 7.46 33.21
N GLU A 635 49.70 7.05 32.38
CA GLU A 635 51.12 7.06 32.67
C GLU A 635 51.85 7.93 31.64
N PHE A 636 52.67 8.86 32.12
CA PHE A 636 53.55 9.70 31.31
C PHE A 636 54.99 9.43 31.72
N LYS A 637 55.90 9.47 30.76
CA LYS A 637 57.33 9.38 31.02
C LYS A 637 57.99 10.62 30.44
N GLU A 638 58.73 11.32 31.29
CA GLU A 638 59.57 12.44 30.89
C GLU A 638 60.99 12.13 31.31
N THR A 639 61.93 12.34 30.40
CA THR A 639 63.35 12.16 30.68
C THR A 639 63.98 13.54 30.67
N ILE A 640 64.48 13.96 31.83
CA ILE A 640 65.15 15.24 32.00
C ILE A 640 66.61 14.97 32.27
N THR A 641 67.49 15.47 31.40
CA THR A 641 68.93 15.37 31.63
C THR A 641 69.33 16.29 32.79
N LEU A 642 69.82 15.70 33.88
CA LEU A 642 70.43 16.41 34.99
C LEU A 642 71.91 16.61 34.70
N GLU A 643 72.38 17.84 34.83
CA GLU A 643 73.78 18.19 34.80
C GLU A 643 74.33 18.13 36.22
N VAL A 644 74.81 16.95 36.62
CA VAL A 644 75.47 16.80 37.93
C VAL A 644 76.92 17.24 37.76
N LYS A 645 77.13 18.54 37.95
CA LYS A 645 78.40 19.24 37.76
C LYS A 645 79.15 19.37 39.08
N GLU A 646 80.47 19.40 39.00
CA GLU A 646 81.16 20.42 39.79
C GLU A 646 81.07 21.74 39.03
N ILE A 647 80.47 22.73 39.69
CA ILE A 647 80.21 24.11 39.28
C ILE A 647 80.82 24.51 37.93
N THR A 648 79.98 24.82 36.94
CA THR A 648 80.06 26.06 36.12
C THR A 648 79.03 26.09 34.97
N GLY A 649 78.35 27.24 34.85
CA GLY A 649 78.26 28.01 33.60
C GLY A 649 77.13 27.69 32.60
N GLU A 650 76.17 28.60 32.53
CA GLU A 650 74.99 28.75 31.65
C GLU A 650 75.26 28.81 30.11
N ILE A 651 74.25 28.57 29.27
CA ILE A 651 73.42 29.59 28.56
C ILE A 651 72.37 28.93 27.63
N THR A 652 71.24 29.62 27.55
CA THR A 652 69.87 29.37 27.10
C THR A 652 69.60 29.69 25.60
N PRO A 653 68.34 29.49 25.08
CA PRO A 653 68.04 29.00 23.74
C PRO A 653 67.12 29.92 22.89
N THR A 654 66.43 29.31 21.90
CA THR A 654 65.16 29.71 21.19
C THR A 654 65.28 30.81 20.10
N PRO A 655 64.30 31.04 19.18
CA PRO A 655 62.91 30.53 19.07
C PRO A 655 62.36 30.19 17.66
N GLU A 656 61.10 29.74 17.69
CA GLU A 656 60.05 29.49 16.69
C GLU A 656 59.72 30.65 15.73
N THR A 657 59.10 30.45 14.56
CA THR A 657 57.62 30.55 14.23
C THR A 657 57.50 30.90 12.70
N PRO A 658 56.34 31.12 12.03
CA PRO A 658 54.94 30.66 12.19
C PRO A 658 54.23 30.24 10.86
N GLU A 659 53.05 29.62 11.01
CA GLU A 659 51.78 29.74 10.25
C GLU A 659 51.73 29.97 8.72
N LYS A 660 50.82 29.22 8.06
CA LYS A 660 49.68 29.85 7.35
C LYS A 660 48.54 28.85 7.10
N GLY A 661 47.36 29.19 7.63
CA GLY A 661 46.09 28.51 7.37
C GLY A 661 45.46 28.93 6.04
N ILE A 662 44.68 28.01 5.47
CA ILE A 662 43.84 28.22 4.28
C ILE A 662 42.42 28.56 4.76
N SER A 663 41.78 29.51 4.08
CA SER A 663 40.45 30.03 4.43
C SER A 663 39.30 29.11 3.94
N PRO A 664 38.10 29.19 4.53
CA PRO A 664 36.94 28.32 4.23
C PRO A 664 36.30 28.47 2.83
N ALA A 665 37.00 29.03 1.85
CA ALA A 665 36.44 29.40 0.55
C ALA A 665 36.63 28.33 -0.57
N GLU A 666 37.19 27.16 -0.28
CA GLU A 666 37.50 26.12 -1.29
C GLU A 666 36.54 24.91 -1.31
N PHE A 667 35.39 24.97 -0.63
CA PHE A 667 34.46 23.84 -0.56
C PHE A 667 33.47 23.79 -1.75
N THR A 668 33.98 23.52 -2.96
CA THR A 668 33.19 22.76 -3.96
C THR A 668 34.08 21.69 -4.60
N PRO A 669 34.05 20.48 -4.06
CA PRO A 669 34.88 19.41 -4.57
C PRO A 669 34.20 18.75 -5.76
N LYS A 670 34.84 18.91 -6.91
CA LYS A 670 34.55 18.12 -8.10
C LYS A 670 35.35 16.82 -7.98
N PRO A 671 34.74 15.63 -7.95
CA PRO A 671 35.49 14.39 -8.03
C PRO A 671 36.32 14.39 -9.33
N THR A 672 37.64 14.38 -9.18
CA THR A 672 38.61 14.55 -10.29
C THR A 672 38.72 13.31 -11.19
N THR A 673 38.26 12.13 -10.75
CA THR A 673 38.22 10.91 -11.58
C THR A 673 37.12 9.90 -11.20
N PRO A 674 36.80 8.90 -12.07
CA PRO A 674 35.81 7.85 -11.79
C PRO A 674 36.18 6.82 -10.70
N LYS A 675 37.37 6.88 -10.10
CA LYS A 675 37.84 5.90 -9.10
C LYS A 675 38.30 6.52 -7.78
N THR A 676 38.41 7.83 -7.68
CA THR A 676 38.87 8.50 -6.46
C THR A 676 37.75 8.61 -5.43
N PHE A 677 38.09 8.26 -4.19
CA PHE A 677 37.23 8.55 -3.04
C PHE A 677 37.21 10.06 -2.78
N PRO A 678 36.05 10.66 -2.50
CA PRO A 678 35.96 12.11 -2.33
C PRO A 678 36.69 12.59 -1.06
N PRO A 679 37.57 13.61 -1.16
CA PRO A 679 38.34 14.13 -0.02
C PRO A 679 37.45 14.53 1.18
N GLU A 680 36.24 14.99 0.91
CA GLU A 680 35.25 15.48 1.90
C GLU A 680 34.75 14.39 2.82
N LEU A 681 34.83 13.13 2.37
CA LEU A 681 34.45 11.97 3.16
C LEU A 681 35.68 11.33 3.84
N SER A 682 36.89 11.81 3.56
CA SER A 682 38.14 11.25 4.12
C SER A 682 38.25 11.50 5.63
N ASP A 683 37.59 12.53 6.16
CA ASP A 683 37.51 12.77 7.61
C ASP A 683 36.60 11.76 8.34
N ARG A 684 35.74 11.04 7.62
CA ARG A 684 34.79 10.06 8.21
C ARG A 684 35.29 8.62 8.10
N TYR A 685 36.12 8.36 7.10
CA TYR A 685 36.50 7.02 6.68
C TYR A 685 38.01 6.89 6.53
N ILE A 686 38.56 5.85 7.15
CA ILE A 686 39.95 5.41 7.01
C ILE A 686 40.00 4.10 6.24
N GLU A 687 41.18 3.70 5.75
CA GLU A 687 41.40 2.43 5.03
C GLU A 687 40.42 2.24 3.85
N VAL A 688 40.27 3.27 3.02
CA VAL A 688 39.30 3.26 1.92
C VAL A 688 39.83 2.50 0.70
N GLU A 689 39.05 1.54 0.21
CA GLU A 689 39.34 0.71 -0.95
C GLU A 689 38.17 0.76 -1.95
N PHE A 690 38.45 0.97 -3.23
CA PHE A 690 37.43 0.92 -4.27
C PHE A 690 37.08 -0.55 -4.58
N ILE A 691 35.82 -0.94 -4.35
CA ILE A 691 35.37 -2.34 -4.51
C ILE A 691 34.48 -2.56 -5.73
N GLY A 692 33.86 -1.52 -6.28
CA GLY A 692 33.04 -1.69 -7.48
C GLY A 692 32.41 -0.42 -8.04
N LYS A 693 31.99 -0.49 -9.30
CA LYS A 693 31.22 0.55 -9.99
C LYS A 693 29.98 -0.06 -10.62
N GLY A 694 28.81 0.40 -10.20
CA GLY A 694 27.52 0.07 -10.81
C GLY A 694 27.16 1.00 -11.97
N GLY A 695 25.89 1.00 -12.38
CA GLY A 695 25.40 1.88 -13.46
C GLY A 695 25.28 3.35 -13.07
N PHE A 696 25.02 3.64 -11.79
CA PHE A 696 24.75 5.00 -11.28
C PHE A 696 25.61 5.41 -10.08
N ALA A 697 26.32 4.48 -9.45
CA ALA A 697 27.14 4.74 -8.27
C ALA A 697 28.45 3.93 -8.24
N ARG A 698 29.40 4.41 -7.46
CA ARG A 698 30.68 3.80 -7.11
C ARG A 698 30.60 3.36 -5.65
N VAL A 699 31.14 2.19 -5.35
CA VAL A 699 31.10 1.60 -4.02
C VAL A 699 32.53 1.42 -3.52
N PHE A 700 32.74 1.86 -2.28
CA PHE A 700 34.02 1.77 -1.59
C PHE A 700 33.84 0.96 -0.32
N LYS A 701 34.78 0.04 -0.05
CA LYS A 701 34.99 -0.48 1.30
C LYS A 701 35.70 0.60 2.09
N ALA A 702 35.24 0.85 3.30
CA ALA A 702 35.81 1.85 4.18
C ALA A 702 35.69 1.40 5.64
N LYS A 703 36.52 1.95 6.50
CA LYS A 703 36.44 1.73 7.94
C LYS A 703 36.13 3.03 8.65
N ARG A 704 35.10 3.03 9.47
CA ARG A 704 34.75 4.16 10.33
C ARG A 704 35.82 4.36 11.40
N LYS A 705 35.86 5.56 12.00
CA LYS A 705 36.77 5.86 13.13
C LYS A 705 36.55 4.96 14.35
N ASP A 706 35.35 4.39 14.51
CA ASP A 706 35.02 3.41 15.56
C ASP A 706 35.56 2.00 15.26
N GLY A 707 36.22 1.80 14.12
CA GLY A 707 36.80 0.53 13.68
C GLY A 707 35.85 -0.35 12.87
N LYS A 708 34.58 0.03 12.68
CA LYS A 708 33.60 -0.75 11.94
C LYS A 708 33.83 -0.65 10.43
N GLU A 709 33.93 -1.79 9.75
CA GLU A 709 33.97 -1.86 8.29
C GLU A 709 32.58 -1.67 7.67
N VAL A 710 32.50 -0.84 6.64
CA VAL A 710 31.26 -0.42 5.97
C VAL A 710 31.47 -0.30 4.45
N ALA A 711 30.37 -0.31 3.70
CA ALA A 711 30.37 0.01 2.28
C ALA A 711 29.77 1.41 2.06
N VAL A 712 30.50 2.28 1.36
CA VAL A 712 30.07 3.66 1.04
C VAL A 712 29.76 3.75 -0.44
N LYS A 713 28.50 4.05 -0.78
CA LYS A 713 28.02 4.20 -2.15
C LYS A 713 27.81 5.66 -2.49
N ILE A 714 28.44 6.09 -3.58
CA ILE A 714 28.55 7.49 -4.01
C ILE A 714 28.14 7.57 -5.49
N PRO A 715 27.28 8.51 -5.92
CA PRO A 715 26.93 8.67 -7.33
C PRO A 715 28.16 8.77 -8.25
N ILE A 716 28.01 8.25 -9.47
CA ILE A 716 29.06 8.36 -10.51
C ILE A 716 29.19 9.81 -10.99
N SER A 717 28.07 10.52 -11.08
CA SER A 717 27.96 11.93 -11.48
C SER A 717 26.96 12.65 -10.59
N LEU A 718 27.17 13.96 -10.43
CA LEU A 718 26.32 14.86 -9.62
C LEU A 718 25.30 15.62 -10.50
N ASP A 719 24.96 15.08 -11.67
CA ASP A 719 23.92 15.65 -12.52
C ASP A 719 22.52 15.37 -11.92
N GLU A 720 21.56 16.22 -12.30
CA GLU A 720 20.20 16.18 -11.76
C GLU A 720 19.50 14.82 -11.96
N SER A 721 19.78 14.12 -13.07
CA SER A 721 19.14 12.84 -13.40
C SER A 721 19.68 11.69 -12.51
N THR A 722 21.00 11.67 -12.29
CA THR A 722 21.66 10.73 -11.38
C THR A 722 21.30 11.03 -9.93
N GLY A 723 21.23 12.31 -9.55
CA GLY A 723 20.80 12.75 -8.22
C GLY A 723 19.35 12.34 -7.89
N LYS A 724 18.40 12.59 -8.80
CA LYS A 724 16.98 12.16 -8.62
C LYS A 724 16.85 10.64 -8.50
N SER A 725 17.58 9.89 -9.32
CA SER A 725 17.59 8.42 -9.30
C SER A 725 18.18 7.87 -7.99
N PHE A 726 19.25 8.47 -7.51
CA PHE A 726 19.93 8.12 -6.26
C PHE A 726 19.07 8.44 -5.02
N LEU A 727 18.39 9.59 -4.98
CA LEU A 727 17.49 9.95 -3.88
C LEU A 727 16.27 9.02 -3.81
N LYS A 728 15.70 8.64 -4.96
CA LYS A 728 14.59 7.70 -5.03
C LYS A 728 14.97 6.28 -4.56
N GLU A 729 16.21 5.88 -4.81
CA GLU A 729 16.79 4.63 -4.30
C GLU A 729 16.86 4.62 -2.76
N ILE A 730 17.35 5.70 -2.17
CA ILE A 730 17.43 5.87 -0.72
C ILE A 730 16.02 5.90 -0.09
N GLU A 731 15.05 6.57 -0.72
CA GLU A 731 13.70 6.73 -0.16
C GLU A 731 13.00 5.40 0.10
N ASN A 732 13.11 4.44 -0.82
CA ASN A 732 12.52 3.11 -0.63
C ASN A 732 13.36 2.23 0.29
N TRP A 733 14.69 2.28 0.16
CA TRP A 733 15.59 1.37 0.87
C TRP A 733 15.68 1.70 2.38
N THR A 734 15.63 2.98 2.76
CA THR A 734 15.64 3.39 4.18
C THR A 734 14.41 2.94 4.97
N LYS A 735 13.30 2.65 4.28
CA LYS A 735 12.06 2.12 4.88
C LYS A 735 12.15 0.61 5.16
N LEU A 736 13.21 -0.07 4.70
CA LEU A 736 13.36 -1.52 4.78
C LEU A 736 14.42 -1.91 5.82
N ASN A 737 14.03 -2.68 6.84
CA ASN A 737 14.95 -3.22 7.85
C ASN A 737 14.67 -4.70 8.10
N HIS A 738 15.44 -5.58 7.46
CA HIS A 738 15.26 -7.02 7.53
C HIS A 738 16.60 -7.76 7.37
N ASN A 739 16.73 -8.97 7.94
CA ASN A 739 18.02 -9.70 7.94
C ASN A 739 18.53 -10.05 6.52
N ASN A 740 17.60 -10.35 5.60
CA ASN A 740 17.87 -10.63 4.19
C ASN A 740 17.81 -9.38 3.28
N ILE A 741 17.90 -8.18 3.86
CA ILE A 741 18.02 -6.92 3.12
C ILE A 741 19.29 -6.24 3.63
N VAL A 742 20.10 -5.71 2.72
CA VAL A 742 21.33 -4.99 3.08
C VAL A 742 20.94 -3.75 3.88
N LYS A 743 21.49 -3.61 5.09
CA LYS A 743 21.13 -2.53 6.00
C LYS A 743 21.81 -1.22 5.62
N ILE A 744 21.04 -0.13 5.55
CA ILE A 744 21.57 1.23 5.47
C ILE A 744 21.89 1.72 6.89
N TYR A 745 23.09 2.26 7.08
CA TYR A 745 23.56 2.79 8.36
C TYR A 745 23.48 4.31 8.45
N ASP A 746 23.79 5.01 7.38
CA ASP A 746 23.81 6.47 7.33
C ASP A 746 23.65 6.95 5.88
N TYR A 747 23.20 8.18 5.67
CA TYR A 747 23.18 8.81 4.36
C TYR A 747 23.24 10.33 4.50
N ASN A 748 23.85 10.99 3.52
CA ASN A 748 23.86 12.44 3.46
C ASN A 748 23.85 12.91 2.01
N ILE A 749 23.34 14.11 1.79
CA ILE A 749 23.26 14.75 0.47
C ILE A 749 24.31 15.86 0.30
N LEU A 750 24.87 16.36 1.41
CA LEU A 750 25.90 17.41 1.43
C LEU A 750 27.12 16.94 2.23
N PRO A 751 28.34 17.37 1.86
CA PRO A 751 28.71 18.21 0.70
C PRO A 751 28.62 17.45 -0.64
N ILE A 752 28.58 16.11 -0.59
CA ILE A 752 28.28 15.25 -1.73
C ILE A 752 27.26 14.18 -1.30
N PRO A 753 26.36 13.74 -2.20
CA PRO A 753 25.46 12.65 -1.90
C PRO A 753 26.20 11.34 -1.72
N TYR A 754 25.94 10.64 -0.62
CA TYR A 754 26.42 9.28 -0.37
C TYR A 754 25.45 8.57 0.58
N PHE A 755 25.49 7.24 0.58
CA PHE A 755 24.96 6.47 1.70
C PHE A 755 25.90 5.35 2.08
N GLU A 756 25.86 5.05 3.36
CA GLU A 756 26.66 4.05 4.03
C GLU A 756 25.78 2.83 4.33
N MET A 757 26.29 1.64 4.02
CA MET A 757 25.56 0.40 4.17
C MET A 757 26.45 -0.73 4.72
N GLU A 758 25.80 -1.82 5.10
CA GLU A 758 26.43 -3.06 5.51
C GLU A 758 27.41 -3.59 4.45
N LEU A 759 28.67 -3.78 4.83
CA LEU A 759 29.68 -4.36 3.96
C LEU A 759 29.46 -5.86 3.82
N CYS A 760 29.12 -6.30 2.60
CA CYS A 760 28.99 -7.70 2.22
C CYS A 760 30.25 -8.22 1.53
N ASP A 761 30.46 -9.54 1.57
CA ASP A 761 31.72 -10.17 1.16
C ASP A 761 31.84 -10.28 -0.37
N LYS A 762 30.75 -10.64 -1.05
CA LYS A 762 30.66 -10.78 -2.52
C LYS A 762 29.20 -10.81 -3.00
N SER A 763 28.99 -10.72 -4.31
CA SER A 763 27.66 -10.88 -4.92
C SER A 763 27.38 -12.34 -5.30
N LEU A 764 26.12 -12.66 -5.56
CA LEU A 764 25.72 -13.96 -6.07
C LEU A 764 26.25 -14.21 -7.49
N ALA A 765 26.54 -13.14 -8.25
CA ALA A 765 27.18 -13.23 -9.56
C ALA A 765 28.61 -13.81 -9.51
N ASP A 766 29.29 -13.64 -8.38
CA ASP A 766 30.70 -14.07 -8.18
C ASP A 766 30.82 -15.54 -7.74
N LEU A 767 29.70 -16.23 -7.50
CA LEU A 767 29.72 -17.65 -7.18
C LEU A 767 30.04 -18.49 -8.41
N LYS A 768 30.84 -19.54 -8.22
CA LYS A 768 31.07 -20.56 -9.24
C LYS A 768 29.79 -21.38 -9.41
N LYS A 769 29.21 -21.38 -10.61
CA LYS A 769 28.01 -22.13 -10.99
C LYS A 769 28.40 -23.34 -11.86
N PRO A 770 27.63 -24.43 -11.90
CA PRO A 770 26.39 -24.66 -11.13
C PRO A 770 26.67 -24.92 -9.64
N LEU A 771 25.69 -24.58 -8.80
CA LEU A 771 25.64 -24.90 -7.38
C LEU A 771 24.83 -26.17 -7.15
N ASP A 772 25.10 -26.81 -6.02
CA ASP A 772 24.25 -27.87 -5.47
C ASP A 772 22.78 -27.37 -5.32
N PRO A 773 21.77 -28.15 -5.74
CA PRO A 773 20.37 -27.75 -5.69
C PRO A 773 19.86 -27.38 -4.30
N GLU A 774 20.32 -28.06 -3.25
CA GLU A 774 19.94 -27.75 -1.85
C GLU A 774 20.49 -26.37 -1.47
N ARG A 775 21.77 -26.10 -1.79
CA ARG A 775 22.37 -24.79 -1.53
C ARG A 775 21.71 -23.66 -2.33
N ALA A 776 21.38 -23.91 -3.59
CA ALA A 776 20.69 -22.94 -4.44
C ALA A 776 19.26 -22.66 -3.91
N ALA A 777 18.50 -23.70 -3.55
CA ALA A 777 17.16 -23.56 -2.97
C ALA A 777 17.21 -22.76 -1.65
N TRP A 778 18.21 -22.99 -0.79
CA TRP A 778 18.39 -22.23 0.45
C TRP A 778 18.65 -20.74 0.20
N ILE A 779 19.46 -20.40 -0.82
CA ILE A 779 19.72 -19.00 -1.21
C ILE A 779 18.42 -18.33 -1.65
N ILE A 780 17.64 -18.99 -2.52
CA ILE A 780 16.39 -18.46 -3.04
C ILE A 780 15.34 -18.34 -1.92
N PHE A 781 15.25 -19.33 -1.02
CA PHE A 781 14.34 -19.29 0.12
C PHE A 781 14.57 -18.07 1.02
N ASN A 782 15.85 -17.80 1.36
CA ASN A 782 16.22 -16.65 2.19
C ASN A 782 16.10 -15.32 1.44
N THR A 783 16.34 -15.29 0.13
CA THR A 783 16.09 -14.09 -0.69
C THR A 783 14.58 -13.79 -0.74
N ALA A 784 13.75 -14.81 -0.91
CA ALA A 784 12.30 -14.68 -0.88
C ALA A 784 11.79 -14.18 0.49
N GLU A 785 12.53 -14.42 1.60
CA GLU A 785 12.17 -13.88 2.92
C GLU A 785 12.31 -12.36 2.95
N GLY A 786 13.39 -11.82 2.36
CA GLY A 786 13.57 -10.38 2.19
C GLY A 786 12.50 -9.76 1.31
N LEU A 787 12.12 -10.42 0.21
CA LEU A 787 11.03 -9.96 -0.64
C LEU A 787 9.67 -10.05 0.04
N LYS A 788 9.41 -11.08 0.84
CA LYS A 788 8.16 -11.21 1.62
C LYS A 788 7.97 -9.98 2.51
N TYR A 789 9.03 -9.60 3.23
CA TYR A 789 9.03 -8.38 4.04
C TYR A 789 8.78 -7.13 3.19
N ALA A 790 9.51 -6.92 2.10
CA ALA A 790 9.35 -5.74 1.24
C ALA A 790 7.96 -5.65 0.59
N HIS A 791 7.43 -6.77 0.08
CA HIS A 791 6.11 -6.86 -0.52
C HIS A 791 4.99 -6.54 0.48
N SER A 792 5.17 -6.89 1.77
CA SER A 792 4.24 -6.50 2.85
C SER A 792 4.16 -4.98 3.05
N GLN A 793 5.26 -4.27 2.75
CA GLN A 793 5.35 -2.81 2.76
C GLN A 793 4.95 -2.20 1.40
N LYS A 794 4.40 -2.99 0.48
CA LYS A 794 4.04 -2.61 -0.90
C LYS A 794 5.22 -2.13 -1.76
N ILE A 795 6.45 -2.49 -1.40
CA ILE A 795 7.67 -2.18 -2.16
C ILE A 795 8.02 -3.41 -3.02
N ILE A 796 8.15 -3.22 -4.34
CA ILE A 796 8.50 -4.27 -5.32
C ILE A 796 9.86 -3.92 -5.90
N HIS A 797 10.76 -4.91 -5.99
CA HIS A 797 12.15 -4.67 -6.38
C HIS A 797 12.31 -4.34 -7.87
N ARG A 798 11.70 -5.15 -8.76
CA ARG A 798 11.64 -5.00 -10.23
C ARG A 798 12.95 -5.10 -11.00
N ASP A 799 14.11 -5.04 -10.36
CA ASP A 799 15.43 -5.26 -10.98
C ASP A 799 16.27 -6.32 -10.23
N LEU A 800 15.66 -7.45 -9.84
CA LEU A 800 16.43 -8.53 -9.22
C LEU A 800 17.34 -9.22 -10.24
N LYS A 801 18.61 -9.35 -9.86
CA LYS A 801 19.67 -10.03 -10.60
C LYS A 801 20.75 -10.49 -9.62
N PRO A 802 21.63 -11.43 -9.99
CA PRO A 802 22.66 -11.95 -9.08
C PRO A 802 23.61 -10.87 -8.52
N GLN A 803 23.79 -9.76 -9.23
CA GLN A 803 24.60 -8.63 -8.75
C GLN A 803 23.94 -7.87 -7.59
N ASN A 804 22.60 -7.91 -7.51
CA ASN A 804 21.81 -7.21 -6.49
C ASN A 804 21.47 -8.10 -5.27
N ILE A 805 22.01 -9.33 -5.24
CA ILE A 805 21.91 -10.23 -4.09
C ILE A 805 23.33 -10.44 -3.57
N LEU A 806 23.65 -9.79 -2.45
CA LEU A 806 24.94 -9.86 -1.80
C LEU A 806 24.97 -10.96 -0.74
N LEU A 807 26.17 -11.43 -0.40
CA LEU A 807 26.39 -12.44 0.62
C LEU A 807 27.17 -11.84 1.79
N LYS A 808 26.61 -11.97 3.00
CA LYS A 808 27.31 -11.67 4.26
C LYS A 808 27.42 -12.94 5.08
N GLU A 809 28.63 -13.45 5.28
CA GLU A 809 28.88 -14.71 5.98
C GLU A 809 28.06 -15.87 5.38
N GLY A 810 27.86 -15.82 4.06
CA GLY A 810 27.06 -16.79 3.31
C GLY A 810 25.54 -16.62 3.37
N VAL A 811 25.00 -15.61 4.08
CA VAL A 811 23.57 -15.26 4.10
C VAL A 811 23.25 -14.29 2.95
N PRO A 812 22.22 -14.57 2.11
CA PRO A 812 21.84 -13.68 1.02
C PRO A 812 21.08 -12.45 1.53
N LYS A 813 21.46 -11.29 1.01
CA LYS A 813 20.90 -9.97 1.32
C LYS A 813 20.63 -9.19 0.05
N ILE A 814 19.41 -8.68 -0.11
CA ILE A 814 18.99 -7.91 -1.28
C ILE A 814 19.46 -6.45 -1.14
N SER A 815 20.04 -5.90 -2.21
CA SER A 815 20.47 -4.51 -2.35
C SER A 815 19.81 -3.82 -3.55
N ASP A 816 20.00 -2.50 -3.68
CA ASP A 816 19.64 -1.71 -4.88
C ASP A 816 18.12 -1.60 -5.18
N TRP A 817 17.35 -1.16 -4.19
CA TRP A 817 15.87 -1.05 -4.21
C TRP A 817 15.27 0.09 -5.04
N GLY A 818 16.04 0.71 -5.94
CA GLY A 818 15.77 2.09 -6.38
C GLY A 818 15.27 2.37 -7.78
N LEU A 819 15.41 1.46 -8.76
CA LEU A 819 15.21 1.84 -10.16
C LEU A 819 14.64 0.69 -10.99
N SER A 820 13.30 0.60 -11.07
CA SER A 820 12.69 0.09 -12.31
C SER A 820 12.81 1.19 -13.34
N LYS A 821 13.57 0.93 -14.40
CA LYS A 821 13.73 1.85 -15.52
C LYS A 821 12.37 2.38 -15.98
N VAL A 822 12.26 3.71 -15.94
CA VAL A 822 11.41 4.43 -16.89
C VAL A 822 11.94 4.05 -18.27
N VAL A 823 11.19 3.23 -19.01
CA VAL A 823 11.31 3.19 -20.46
C VAL A 823 10.86 4.57 -20.90
N ALA A 824 11.83 5.45 -21.08
CA ALA A 824 11.58 6.83 -21.41
C ALA A 824 10.78 6.86 -22.72
N ASP A 825 9.65 7.57 -22.67
CA ASP A 825 9.13 8.31 -23.80
C ASP A 825 10.28 9.11 -24.41
N SER A 826 10.97 8.53 -25.38
CA SER A 826 11.90 9.24 -26.26
C SER A 826 12.06 8.41 -27.51
N SER A 827 11.34 8.85 -28.53
CA SER A 827 11.68 8.69 -29.94
C SER A 827 13.10 9.20 -30.22
N SER A 828 14.12 8.42 -29.85
CA SER A 828 15.49 8.59 -30.35
C SER A 828 16.37 7.41 -29.95
N ALA A 829 16.68 6.55 -30.91
CA ALA A 829 17.73 5.56 -30.81
C ALA A 829 19.10 6.26 -30.69
N THR A 830 19.73 6.24 -29.51
CA THR A 830 21.18 6.01 -29.26
C THR A 830 21.57 6.39 -27.81
N THR A 831 21.51 5.42 -26.88
CA THR A 831 22.39 5.30 -25.70
C THR A 831 22.35 3.86 -25.19
N THR A 832 22.92 2.97 -25.99
CA THR A 832 22.89 1.50 -25.87
C THR A 832 23.87 0.96 -24.83
N LYS A 833 23.84 1.41 -23.56
CA LYS A 833 24.79 0.89 -22.54
C LYS A 833 24.25 0.53 -21.15
N ALA A 834 22.94 0.50 -20.91
CA ALA A 834 22.43 0.09 -19.59
C ALA A 834 21.21 -0.84 -19.58
N PHE A 835 20.62 -1.24 -20.71
CA PHE A 835 19.49 -2.19 -20.70
C PHE A 835 19.94 -3.53 -21.25
N THR A 836 20.12 -4.49 -20.34
CA THR A 836 20.39 -5.88 -20.72
C THR A 836 19.27 -6.74 -20.14
N PRO A 837 18.40 -7.33 -20.98
CA PRO A 837 17.11 -7.87 -20.56
C PRO A 837 17.18 -9.28 -19.93
N TYR A 838 18.37 -9.80 -19.60
CA TYR A 838 18.56 -11.22 -19.23
C TYR A 838 17.65 -11.72 -18.10
N TYR A 839 17.38 -10.86 -17.11
CA TYR A 839 16.52 -11.18 -15.97
C TYR A 839 15.13 -10.53 -16.08
N ALA A 840 14.90 -9.72 -17.11
CA ALA A 840 13.63 -9.03 -17.29
C ALA A 840 12.51 -10.05 -17.51
N SER A 841 11.36 -9.78 -16.92
CA SER A 841 10.18 -10.62 -17.12
C SER A 841 9.46 -10.32 -18.43
N PRO A 842 8.65 -11.26 -18.96
CA PRO A 842 7.90 -11.06 -20.20
C PRO A 842 7.05 -9.79 -20.19
N GLU A 843 6.47 -9.43 -19.04
CA GLU A 843 5.72 -8.19 -18.87
C GLU A 843 6.60 -6.93 -18.95
N GLN A 844 7.84 -6.98 -18.46
CA GLN A 844 8.79 -5.87 -18.58
C GLN A 844 9.23 -5.67 -20.03
N ILE A 845 9.38 -6.75 -20.80
CA ILE A 845 9.69 -6.68 -22.23
C ILE A 845 8.50 -6.15 -23.04
N ASN A 846 7.28 -6.56 -22.71
CA ASN A 846 6.07 -6.16 -23.43
C ASN A 846 5.46 -4.81 -22.97
N GLY A 847 6.09 -4.10 -22.02
CA GLY A 847 5.55 -2.85 -21.47
C GLY A 847 4.22 -3.02 -20.70
N LYS A 848 3.93 -4.22 -20.21
CA LYS A 848 2.77 -4.50 -19.35
C LYS A 848 3.08 -4.12 -17.90
N SER A 849 2.06 -3.92 -17.06
CA SER A 849 2.25 -3.53 -15.66
C SER A 849 3.13 -4.52 -14.89
N THR A 850 4.03 -4.04 -14.04
CA THR A 850 4.87 -4.88 -13.16
C THR A 850 4.24 -4.99 -11.76
N ASP A 851 4.24 -6.19 -11.19
CA ASP A 851 3.78 -6.45 -9.81
C ASP A 851 4.79 -7.35 -9.08
N ASN A 852 4.45 -7.83 -7.86
CA ASN A 852 5.31 -8.69 -7.05
C ASN A 852 5.74 -10.01 -7.75
N ARG A 853 5.01 -10.46 -8.77
CA ARG A 853 5.33 -11.66 -9.57
C ARG A 853 6.44 -11.41 -10.61
N THR A 854 6.76 -10.14 -10.83
CA THR A 854 7.97 -9.72 -11.57
C THR A 854 9.22 -10.19 -10.83
N ASP A 855 9.27 -9.97 -9.52
CA ASP A 855 10.38 -10.39 -8.67
C ASP A 855 10.48 -11.91 -8.59
N ILE A 856 9.34 -12.61 -8.61
CA ILE A 856 9.27 -14.09 -8.63
C ILE A 856 9.86 -14.64 -9.93
N TRP A 857 9.55 -14.05 -11.08
CA TRP A 857 10.19 -14.43 -12.35
C TRP A 857 11.70 -14.22 -12.28
N GLN A 858 12.14 -13.05 -11.81
CA GLN A 858 13.55 -12.74 -11.67
C GLN A 858 14.28 -13.72 -10.75
N LEU A 859 13.66 -14.10 -9.62
CA LEU A 859 14.15 -15.18 -8.77
C LEU A 859 14.20 -16.52 -9.49
N GLY A 860 13.22 -16.83 -10.36
CA GLY A 860 13.22 -18.02 -11.19
C GLY A 860 14.40 -18.08 -12.16
N VAL A 861 14.71 -16.96 -12.83
CA VAL A 861 15.87 -16.85 -13.74
C VAL A 861 17.17 -17.02 -12.95
N ILE A 862 17.27 -16.39 -11.78
CA ILE A 862 18.43 -16.54 -10.89
C ILE A 862 18.56 -17.99 -10.44
N PHE A 863 17.47 -18.63 -10.00
CA PHE A 863 17.50 -20.01 -9.52
C PHE A 863 17.91 -20.97 -10.64
N TYR A 864 17.39 -20.77 -11.85
CA TYR A 864 17.81 -21.51 -13.05
C TYR A 864 19.32 -21.38 -13.28
N GLU A 865 19.84 -20.16 -13.27
CA GLU A 865 21.26 -19.89 -13.50
C GLU A 865 22.15 -20.49 -12.40
N LEU A 866 21.70 -20.46 -11.14
CA LEU A 866 22.44 -21.07 -10.03
C LEU A 866 22.62 -22.56 -10.20
N VAL A 867 21.60 -23.30 -10.63
CA VAL A 867 21.66 -24.78 -10.71
C VAL A 867 22.18 -25.29 -12.06
N THR A 868 22.15 -24.48 -13.11
CA THR A 868 22.61 -24.88 -14.46
C THR A 868 23.93 -24.23 -14.88
N GLY A 869 24.28 -23.08 -14.30
CA GLY A 869 25.37 -22.23 -14.78
C GLY A 869 25.06 -21.44 -16.05
N GLU A 870 23.86 -21.59 -16.61
CA GLU A 870 23.45 -20.94 -17.85
C GLU A 870 22.15 -20.13 -17.67
N LEU A 871 21.92 -19.15 -18.54
CA LEU A 871 20.63 -18.44 -18.55
C LEU A 871 19.55 -19.26 -19.28
N PRO A 872 18.28 -19.17 -18.84
CA PRO A 872 17.17 -19.92 -19.45
C PRO A 872 16.86 -19.52 -20.90
N PHE A 873 17.22 -18.30 -21.29
CA PHE A 873 17.00 -17.75 -22.64
C PHE A 873 18.33 -17.24 -23.21
N LYS A 874 18.67 -17.68 -24.42
CA LYS A 874 19.88 -17.31 -25.17
C LYS A 874 19.49 -16.72 -26.53
N GLY A 875 20.31 -15.80 -27.04
CA GLY A 875 20.17 -15.18 -28.36
C GLY A 875 21.42 -14.35 -28.67
N ASP A 876 21.67 -14.09 -29.96
CA ASP A 876 22.88 -13.38 -30.41
C ASP A 876 22.72 -11.86 -30.26
N THR A 877 21.46 -11.39 -30.23
CA THR A 877 21.10 -9.98 -30.04
C THR A 877 20.16 -9.76 -28.85
N LEU A 878 20.16 -8.55 -28.28
CA LEU A 878 19.26 -8.19 -27.16
C LEU A 878 17.78 -8.32 -27.53
N VAL A 879 17.45 -8.08 -28.80
CA VAL A 879 16.09 -8.21 -29.33
C VAL A 879 15.68 -9.68 -29.40
N GLU A 880 16.57 -10.57 -29.85
CA GLU A 880 16.31 -12.01 -29.85
C GLU A 880 16.14 -12.57 -28.44
N ILE A 881 16.94 -12.11 -27.47
CA ILE A 881 16.81 -12.50 -26.07
C ILE A 881 15.45 -12.03 -25.53
N GLY A 882 15.06 -10.77 -25.79
CA GLY A 882 13.75 -10.24 -25.40
C GLY A 882 12.60 -11.03 -26.03
N MET A 883 12.70 -11.37 -27.32
CA MET A 883 11.71 -12.19 -28.01
C MET A 883 11.65 -13.61 -27.43
N ALA A 884 12.79 -14.23 -27.12
CA ALA A 884 12.86 -15.55 -26.50
C ALA A 884 12.22 -15.55 -25.09
N ILE A 885 12.45 -14.50 -24.29
CA ILE A 885 11.80 -14.32 -22.99
C ILE A 885 10.27 -14.30 -23.15
N VAL A 886 9.73 -13.70 -24.21
CA VAL A 886 8.27 -13.60 -24.42
C VAL A 886 7.67 -14.86 -25.06
N THR A 887 8.40 -15.53 -25.96
CA THR A 887 7.80 -16.53 -26.88
C THR A 887 8.32 -17.95 -26.74
N LYS A 888 9.52 -18.16 -26.19
CA LYS A 888 10.13 -19.50 -26.09
C LYS A 888 10.09 -20.01 -24.66
N ASP A 889 9.75 -21.27 -24.48
CA ASP A 889 9.86 -21.92 -23.17
C ASP A 889 11.33 -22.23 -22.83
N PRO A 890 11.73 -22.09 -21.55
CA PRO A 890 13.09 -22.40 -21.15
C PRO A 890 13.35 -23.90 -21.22
N THR A 891 14.59 -24.26 -21.55
CA THR A 891 15.00 -25.68 -21.52
C THR A 891 14.90 -26.18 -20.07
N PRO A 892 14.26 -27.32 -19.78
CA PRO A 892 14.19 -27.83 -18.41
C PRO A 892 15.58 -27.95 -17.76
N PRO A 893 15.83 -27.43 -16.54
CA PRO A 893 17.13 -27.46 -15.87
C PRO A 893 17.77 -28.84 -15.82
N SER A 894 16.97 -29.91 -15.66
CA SER A 894 17.47 -31.29 -15.60
C SER A 894 18.15 -31.78 -16.87
N LYS A 895 17.89 -31.14 -18.02
CA LYS A 895 18.58 -31.45 -19.29
C LYS A 895 20.00 -30.91 -19.33
N ILE A 896 20.31 -29.87 -18.54
CA ILE A 896 21.64 -29.24 -18.47
C ILE A 896 22.39 -29.79 -17.26
N ASN A 897 21.75 -29.83 -16.09
CA ASN A 897 22.26 -30.43 -14.87
C ASN A 897 21.25 -31.45 -14.32
N PRO A 898 21.50 -32.77 -14.44
CA PRO A 898 20.59 -33.81 -13.96
C PRO A 898 20.18 -33.67 -12.48
N GLU A 899 21.07 -33.16 -11.61
CA GLU A 899 20.78 -32.95 -10.19
C GLU A 899 19.69 -31.88 -9.96
N ALA A 900 19.52 -30.95 -10.90
CA ALA A 900 18.48 -29.92 -10.83
C ALA A 900 17.06 -30.49 -11.00
N LYS A 901 16.89 -31.78 -11.30
CA LYS A 901 15.57 -32.41 -11.48
C LYS A 901 14.68 -32.24 -10.26
N GLU A 902 15.24 -32.23 -9.06
CA GLU A 902 14.48 -32.13 -7.82
C GLU A 902 13.81 -30.75 -7.64
N VAL A 903 14.44 -29.69 -8.15
CA VAL A 903 13.97 -28.30 -8.02
C VAL A 903 13.37 -27.76 -9.32
N GLU A 904 13.43 -28.52 -10.41
CA GLU A 904 12.95 -28.15 -11.75
C GLU A 904 11.50 -27.65 -11.73
N LYS A 905 10.60 -28.33 -11.01
CA LYS A 905 9.19 -27.93 -10.95
C LYS A 905 9.01 -26.52 -10.36
N ILE A 906 9.81 -26.17 -9.35
CA ILE A 906 9.78 -24.85 -8.71
C ILE A 906 10.31 -23.80 -9.68
N ILE A 907 11.46 -24.07 -10.31
CA ILE A 907 12.10 -23.15 -11.27
C ILE A 907 11.17 -22.89 -12.46
N MET A 908 10.62 -23.93 -13.07
CA MET A 908 9.74 -23.81 -14.23
C MET A 908 8.46 -23.04 -13.88
N LYS A 909 7.90 -23.26 -12.68
CA LYS A 909 6.75 -22.50 -12.19
C LYS A 909 7.06 -21.02 -11.99
N CYS A 910 8.28 -20.66 -11.53
CA CYS A 910 8.70 -19.26 -11.49
C CYS A 910 8.83 -18.65 -12.91
N LEU A 911 9.22 -19.46 -13.89
CA LEU A 911 9.48 -19.08 -15.28
C LEU A 911 8.26 -19.24 -16.21
N GLU A 912 7.05 -19.37 -15.66
CA GLU A 912 5.83 -19.36 -16.45
C GLU A 912 5.62 -18.01 -17.13
N LYS A 913 5.28 -18.01 -18.42
CA LYS A 913 5.15 -16.75 -19.18
C LYS A 913 4.00 -15.91 -18.68
N ASP A 914 2.84 -16.55 -18.45
CA ASP A 914 1.70 -15.92 -17.80
C ASP A 914 1.96 -15.81 -16.28
N LYS A 915 1.92 -14.58 -15.77
CA LYS A 915 2.05 -14.30 -14.34
C LYS A 915 1.03 -15.05 -13.48
N LYS A 916 -0.15 -15.36 -14.03
CA LYS A 916 -1.21 -16.09 -13.29
C LYS A 916 -0.82 -17.55 -13.00
N GLU A 917 0.04 -18.12 -13.83
CA GLU A 917 0.53 -19.49 -13.67
C GLU A 917 1.81 -19.57 -12.80
N ARG A 918 2.48 -18.43 -12.58
CA ARG A 918 3.56 -18.32 -11.58
C ARG A 918 3.02 -18.45 -10.16
N TYR A 919 3.94 -18.53 -9.21
CA TYR A 919 3.60 -18.26 -7.81
C TYR A 919 2.96 -16.87 -7.68
N GLN A 920 1.78 -16.79 -7.04
CA GLN A 920 1.05 -15.52 -6.90
C GLN A 920 1.65 -14.63 -5.80
N SER A 921 2.33 -15.24 -4.83
CA SER A 921 3.11 -14.54 -3.80
C SER A 921 4.46 -15.22 -3.59
N VAL A 922 5.43 -14.46 -3.06
CA VAL A 922 6.71 -15.04 -2.61
C VAL A 922 6.54 -16.00 -1.44
N ILE A 923 5.43 -15.91 -0.69
CA ILE A 923 5.06 -16.86 0.37
C ILE A 923 4.76 -18.23 -0.22
N ASP A 924 4.04 -18.29 -1.35
CA ASP A 924 3.76 -19.56 -2.04
C ASP A 924 5.04 -20.22 -2.57
N LEU A 925 5.95 -19.42 -3.14
CA LEU A 925 7.27 -19.87 -3.56
C LEU A 925 8.09 -20.40 -2.37
N GLN A 926 8.10 -19.66 -1.25
CA GLN A 926 8.78 -20.07 -0.04
C GLN A 926 8.23 -21.39 0.53
N ARG A 927 6.92 -21.63 0.44
CA ARG A 927 6.31 -22.88 0.91
C ARG A 927 6.82 -24.09 0.12
N ASP A 928 6.85 -24.03 -1.21
CA ASP A 928 7.35 -25.13 -2.03
C ASP A 928 8.86 -25.34 -1.83
N LEU A 929 9.64 -24.26 -1.70
CA LEU A 929 11.07 -24.34 -1.35
C LEU A 929 11.28 -24.93 0.05
N ALA A 930 10.43 -24.57 1.01
CA ALA A 930 10.48 -25.10 2.36
C ALA A 930 10.11 -26.59 2.41
N GLU A 931 9.15 -27.04 1.60
CA GLU A 931 8.82 -28.45 1.48
C GLU A 931 10.03 -29.26 0.97
N TYR A 932 10.67 -28.78 -0.10
CA TYR A 932 11.88 -29.40 -0.65
C TYR A 932 13.02 -29.46 0.39
N LEU A 933 13.40 -28.31 0.95
CA LEU A 933 14.46 -28.23 1.97
C LEU A 933 14.10 -29.03 3.23
N GLY A 934 12.83 -29.03 3.62
CA GLY A 934 12.31 -29.78 4.75
C GLY A 934 12.46 -31.29 4.58
N ILE A 935 12.24 -31.82 3.37
CA ILE A 935 12.49 -33.24 3.05
C ILE A 935 13.99 -33.55 3.21
N LYS A 936 14.87 -32.76 2.61
CA LYS A 936 16.34 -32.94 2.67
C LYS A 936 16.89 -32.85 4.09
N TYR A 937 16.43 -31.86 4.86
CA TYR A 937 16.83 -31.70 6.26
C TYR A 937 16.28 -32.82 7.15
N LYS A 938 15.06 -33.34 6.89
CA LYS A 938 14.53 -34.50 7.62
C LYS A 938 15.34 -35.77 7.33
N GLU A 939 15.73 -35.99 6.09
CA GLU A 939 16.62 -37.11 5.70
C GLU A 939 17.98 -36.99 6.38
N SER A 940 18.57 -35.80 6.33
CA SER A 940 19.88 -35.52 6.94
C SER A 940 19.85 -35.62 8.47
N LEU A 941 18.74 -35.21 9.10
CA LEU A 941 18.49 -35.38 10.53
C LEU A 941 18.37 -36.87 10.92
N LYS A 942 17.61 -37.67 10.16
CA LYS A 942 17.50 -39.12 10.40
C LYS A 942 18.86 -39.80 10.28
N LEU A 943 19.63 -39.44 9.25
CA LEU A 943 20.98 -39.94 9.04
C LEU A 943 21.93 -39.53 10.17
N SER A 944 21.92 -38.26 10.60
CA SER A 944 22.78 -37.79 11.69
C SER A 944 22.43 -38.45 13.03
N VAL A 945 21.14 -38.64 13.32
CA VAL A 945 20.68 -39.36 14.52
C VAL A 945 21.13 -40.82 14.47
N SER A 946 20.97 -41.50 13.33
CA SER A 946 21.42 -42.90 13.16
C SER A 946 22.94 -43.05 13.32
N ARG A 947 23.71 -42.03 12.92
CA ARG A 947 25.17 -41.96 13.03
C ARG A 947 25.65 -41.41 14.37
N LYS A 948 24.74 -41.05 15.29
CA LYS A 948 25.04 -40.40 16.58
C LYS A 948 25.86 -39.11 16.44
N ASP A 949 25.68 -38.39 15.34
CA ASP A 949 26.28 -37.07 15.12
C ASP A 949 25.35 -36.00 15.72
N PHE A 950 25.57 -35.71 17.00
CA PHE A 950 24.75 -34.76 17.75
C PHE A 950 24.80 -33.35 17.16
N LYS A 951 25.98 -32.88 16.74
CA LYS A 951 26.15 -31.52 16.21
C LYS A 951 25.33 -31.32 14.93
N ARG A 952 25.36 -32.30 14.01
CA ARG A 952 24.53 -32.26 12.80
C ARG A 952 23.05 -32.43 13.11
N SER A 953 22.70 -33.28 14.07
CA SER A 953 21.30 -33.49 14.47
C SER A 953 20.68 -32.20 15.01
N VAL A 954 21.40 -31.48 15.87
CA VAL A 954 20.99 -30.17 16.37
C VAL A 954 20.86 -29.16 15.25
N TYR A 955 21.85 -29.10 14.35
CA TYR A 955 21.82 -28.20 13.20
C TYR A 955 20.56 -28.38 12.34
N TYR A 956 20.27 -29.61 11.91
CA TYR A 956 19.10 -29.88 11.07
C TYR A 956 17.77 -29.70 11.83
N CYS A 957 17.74 -29.99 13.14
CA CYS A 957 16.57 -29.72 13.97
C CYS A 957 16.28 -28.20 14.05
N CYS A 958 17.32 -27.39 14.20
CA CYS A 958 17.20 -25.93 14.17
C CYS A 958 16.76 -25.39 12.81
N GLU A 959 17.31 -25.91 11.71
CA GLU A 959 16.89 -25.51 10.35
C GLU A 959 15.42 -25.87 10.11
N LEU A 960 14.98 -27.06 10.51
CA LEU A 960 13.57 -27.48 10.41
C LEU A 960 12.63 -26.63 11.26
N LEU A 961 13.04 -26.24 12.47
CA LEU A 961 12.30 -25.31 13.32
C LEU A 961 12.10 -23.95 12.61
N LEU A 962 13.20 -23.30 12.19
CA LEU A 962 13.15 -21.98 11.57
C LEU A 962 12.37 -22.00 10.25
N LEU A 963 12.57 -23.04 9.44
CA LEU A 963 11.88 -23.25 8.18
C LEU A 963 10.36 -23.32 8.36
N ASN A 964 9.89 -24.13 9.33
CA ASN A 964 8.45 -24.25 9.60
C ASN A 964 7.86 -22.98 10.25
N MET A 965 8.62 -22.29 11.10
CA MET A 965 8.18 -21.00 11.67
C MET A 965 8.01 -19.93 10.58
N LYS A 966 8.93 -19.85 9.61
CA LYS A 966 8.90 -18.83 8.53
C LYS A 966 7.74 -19.00 7.55
N ILE A 967 7.22 -20.22 7.40
CA ILE A 967 6.04 -20.54 6.57
C ILE A 967 4.73 -20.66 7.38
N ASN A 968 4.74 -20.27 8.66
CA ASN A 968 3.61 -20.41 9.60
C ASN A 968 3.09 -21.85 9.80
N ASN A 969 3.93 -22.88 9.61
CA ASN A 969 3.59 -24.26 9.94
C ASN A 969 3.85 -24.56 11.43
N MET A 970 2.94 -24.09 12.29
CA MET A 970 3.14 -24.13 13.74
C MET A 970 3.20 -25.54 14.33
N ILE A 971 2.49 -26.51 13.74
CA ILE A 971 2.43 -27.89 14.26
C ILE A 971 3.80 -28.54 14.15
N GLU A 972 4.40 -28.49 12.96
CA GLU A 972 5.76 -29.02 12.75
C GLU A 972 6.81 -28.16 13.46
N ALA A 973 6.64 -26.83 13.53
CA ALA A 973 7.53 -25.97 14.32
C ALA A 973 7.53 -26.35 15.80
N TYR A 974 6.35 -26.58 16.41
CA TYR A 974 6.24 -27.02 17.79
C TYR A 974 6.91 -28.37 18.03
N LYS A 975 6.73 -29.32 17.10
CA LYS A 975 7.39 -30.62 17.15
C LYS A 975 8.92 -30.48 17.17
N TYR A 976 9.50 -29.71 16.25
CA TYR A 976 10.95 -29.53 16.19
C TYR A 976 11.51 -28.70 17.35
N ALA A 977 10.75 -27.74 17.88
CA ALA A 977 11.11 -27.04 19.11
C ALA A 977 11.12 -28.00 20.31
N SER A 978 10.15 -28.91 20.40
CA SER A 978 10.10 -29.94 21.44
C SER A 978 11.25 -30.95 21.29
N ASP A 979 11.59 -31.36 20.07
CA ASP A 979 12.72 -32.25 19.81
C ASP A 979 14.05 -31.60 20.23
N LEU A 980 14.17 -30.27 20.06
CA LEU A 980 15.35 -29.48 20.43
C LEU A 980 15.60 -29.44 21.95
N LEU A 981 14.58 -29.65 22.78
CA LEU A 981 14.73 -29.78 24.24
C LEU A 981 15.62 -30.95 24.66
N ASN A 982 15.71 -31.99 23.82
CA ASN A 982 16.56 -33.15 24.09
C ASN A 982 18.04 -32.86 23.85
N TYR A 983 18.36 -31.74 23.19
CA TYR A 983 19.73 -31.37 22.82
C TYR A 983 20.24 -30.11 23.54
N THR A 984 19.42 -29.47 24.38
CA THR A 984 19.75 -28.20 25.02
C THR A 984 19.81 -28.33 26.54
N SER A 985 20.68 -27.53 27.17
CA SER A 985 20.89 -27.48 28.61
C SER A 985 21.03 -26.03 29.12
N GLY A 986 20.82 -25.82 30.42
CA GLY A 986 21.00 -24.51 31.05
C GLY A 986 19.99 -23.46 30.55
N GLU A 987 20.45 -22.22 30.39
CA GLU A 987 19.65 -21.05 29.98
C GLU A 987 18.97 -21.26 28.62
N VAL A 988 19.67 -21.86 27.64
CA VAL A 988 19.11 -22.15 26.31
C VAL A 988 17.92 -23.10 26.38
N LYS A 989 17.94 -24.09 27.30
CA LYS A 989 16.82 -25.02 27.47
C LYS A 989 15.56 -24.28 27.95
N GLN A 990 15.72 -23.28 28.83
CA GLN A 990 14.63 -22.46 29.31
C GLN A 990 14.05 -21.60 28.18
N GLU A 991 14.91 -20.99 27.35
CA GLU A 991 14.48 -20.24 26.15
C GLU A 991 13.69 -21.14 25.16
N VAL A 992 14.14 -22.38 24.93
CA VAL A 992 13.43 -23.36 24.09
C VAL A 992 12.08 -23.77 24.70
N GLN A 993 12.01 -23.94 26.03
CA GLN A 993 10.75 -24.25 26.73
C GLN A 993 9.73 -23.12 26.60
N GLU A 994 10.18 -21.87 26.74
CA GLU A 994 9.32 -20.68 26.54
C GLU A 994 8.80 -20.60 25.10
N LEU A 995 9.66 -20.86 24.11
CA LEU A 995 9.25 -20.92 22.70
C LEU A 995 8.21 -22.04 22.47
N CYS A 996 8.44 -23.23 23.03
CA CYS A 996 7.48 -24.33 22.96
C CYS A 996 6.12 -23.96 23.58
N GLY A 997 6.13 -23.33 24.75
CA GLY A 997 4.92 -22.85 25.43
C GLY A 997 4.16 -21.82 24.59
N GLY A 998 4.88 -20.85 24.01
CA GLY A 998 4.29 -19.84 23.14
C GLY A 998 3.69 -20.40 21.86
N LEU A 999 4.34 -21.38 21.22
CA LEU A 999 3.81 -22.07 20.05
C LEU A 999 2.59 -22.94 20.40
N LYS A 1000 2.66 -23.69 21.50
CA LYS A 1000 1.55 -24.54 21.98
C LYS A 1000 0.30 -23.73 22.30
N PHE A 1001 0.46 -22.63 23.04
CA PHE A 1001 -0.65 -21.72 23.37
C PHE A 1001 -1.37 -21.22 22.11
N ARG A 1002 -0.61 -20.87 21.06
CA ARG A 1002 -1.19 -20.39 19.79
C ARG A 1002 -1.96 -21.46 19.05
N ILE A 1003 -1.43 -22.69 19.03
CA ILE A 1003 -2.11 -23.84 18.43
C ILE A 1003 -3.43 -24.12 19.16
N GLU A 1004 -3.42 -24.12 20.49
CA GLU A 1004 -4.62 -24.39 21.31
C GLU A 1004 -5.70 -23.31 21.20
N ASN A 1005 -5.31 -22.05 20.94
CA ASN A 1005 -6.23 -20.92 20.79
C ASN A 1005 -6.59 -20.59 19.34
N GLY A 1006 -6.21 -21.43 18.36
CA GLY A 1006 -6.56 -21.23 16.94
C GLY A 1006 -5.93 -19.99 16.29
N ILE A 1007 -4.80 -19.50 16.81
CA ILE A 1007 -4.10 -18.32 16.26
C ILE A 1007 -3.18 -18.78 15.14
N ASN A 1008 -3.60 -18.55 13.89
CA ASN A 1008 -2.95 -19.11 12.69
C ASN A 1008 -1.66 -18.39 12.22
N THR A 1009 -1.03 -17.56 13.05
CA THR A 1009 0.15 -16.77 12.65
C THR A 1009 1.23 -16.75 13.74
N VAL A 1010 2.49 -16.84 13.30
CA VAL A 1010 3.69 -16.68 14.13
C VAL A 1010 4.16 -15.22 14.03
N PRO A 1011 4.17 -14.45 15.13
CA PRO A 1011 4.67 -13.07 15.11
C PRO A 1011 6.15 -13.02 14.73
N GLU A 1012 6.55 -11.99 13.98
CA GLU A 1012 7.94 -11.80 13.55
C GLU A 1012 8.91 -11.69 14.74
N GLU A 1013 8.47 -11.13 15.87
CA GLU A 1013 9.24 -11.10 17.12
C GLU A 1013 9.59 -12.49 17.64
N LEU A 1014 8.65 -13.45 17.50
CA LEU A 1014 8.86 -14.82 17.94
C LEU A 1014 9.82 -15.56 17.00
N ILE A 1015 9.77 -15.28 15.70
CA ILE A 1015 10.73 -15.78 14.71
C ILE A 1015 12.14 -15.22 15.02
N LYS A 1016 12.27 -13.92 15.27
CA LYS A 1016 13.57 -13.29 15.64
C LYS A 1016 14.14 -13.89 16.92
N LYS A 1017 13.30 -14.12 17.94
CA LYS A 1017 13.72 -14.82 19.17
C LYS A 1017 14.23 -16.23 18.87
N ALA A 1018 13.54 -16.99 18.01
CA ALA A 1018 13.99 -18.31 17.59
C ALA A 1018 15.29 -18.26 16.78
N GLU A 1019 15.50 -17.27 15.90
CA GLU A 1019 16.74 -17.10 15.14
C GLU A 1019 17.93 -16.80 16.06
N VAL A 1020 17.77 -15.91 17.04
CA VAL A 1020 18.81 -15.61 18.05
C VAL A 1020 19.13 -16.86 18.87
N MET A 1021 18.11 -17.59 19.31
CA MET A 1021 18.27 -18.84 20.05
C MET A 1021 19.00 -19.91 19.22
N VAL A 1022 18.62 -20.09 17.95
CA VAL A 1022 19.29 -21.02 17.04
C VAL A 1022 20.74 -20.59 16.78
N HIS A 1023 21.01 -19.29 16.65
CA HIS A 1023 22.37 -18.79 16.51
C HIS A 1023 23.22 -19.10 17.76
N LYS A 1024 22.68 -18.87 18.96
CA LYS A 1024 23.31 -19.28 20.23
C LYS A 1024 23.67 -20.77 20.23
N ILE A 1025 22.72 -21.63 19.84
CA ILE A 1025 22.93 -23.08 19.74
C ILE A 1025 24.04 -23.44 18.74
N ARG A 1026 24.12 -22.75 17.59
CA ARG A 1026 25.17 -22.98 16.57
C ARG A 1026 26.55 -22.53 17.02
N MET A 1027 26.63 -21.43 17.76
CA MET A 1027 27.88 -20.88 18.29
C MET A 1027 28.48 -21.71 19.42
N GLY A 1028 27.78 -22.75 19.88
CA GLY A 1028 28.31 -23.70 20.86
C GLY A 1028 28.16 -23.18 22.28
N PHE A 1029 26.91 -23.15 22.75
CA PHE A 1029 26.67 -23.65 24.09
C PHE A 1029 27.00 -25.13 24.15
#